data_AF-A0A131XRM2-F1
#
_entry.id   AF-A0A131XRM2-F1
#
_cell.length_a   1.000
_cell.length_b   1.000
_cell.length_c   1.000
_cell.angle_alpha   90.00
_cell.angle_beta   90.00
_cell.angle_gamma   90.00
#
_symmetry.space_group_name_H-M   'P 1'
#
loop_
_entity.id
_entity.type
_entity.pdbx_description
1 polymer ?
#
loop_
_entity_poly.entity_id
_entity_poly.type
_entity_poly.pdbx_seq_one_letter_code
_entity_poly.pdbx_strand_id
1 'polypeptide(L)'
;NLLLRTLPTYLEDVDEDALSLLRTPPGEVIPGKGDVTLNSGRRMIILKVVNTSDRPVQVGSHYHFTETNKYLVFDRKKAYGMRLNIPAGTSVRFEPGDERSVPLVEIAGFQIVRGGNNLCDGHVDIKNLPQVMKRVYTNGFGHRKQKTVEQGKPHTMTRANYICHFGPTFGDKVKLADTCLVVEVEKDYTSYGDEVKFGGGKVIRDGMGQASYRRSDEVLDVVITNALIIDAVLGIVKGDVGIKGNTIVGIGKSGNPDMMAGVDPCLVIGCGTEVVAGEGLILTAGAIDTHVHYICPQLVKQAIAGGITTLIGGGSGPAAGTRATTCSPGPDCIENMMQSTDNMPVNFGFTGKGNTSYTQGLAPELVSQVEAGAMGLKLHEDWASTPAAIDACLQVADHYDIQALIHTDTLNESGCLEQTVEAFAGRCIHAYHAEGAGGGHAPDIIAVCGESNVIPSSTNPTRPYTKNTVDEALDMLIICHHLDRNIKEDLSFAESRIRAETIAAEDVLHDIGAISIYSSDSLAMGRIGEVVSRTWQTADKMRLVRGKLDEDSPNNDNFRVKRYIAKYTINPALAHGIASYVGSVEPGKMADLVLWKPGLFGAKPELVIKGGQIISAQIGLANGSIPNAEPMMLRKMFGACGISTRKNSAVFVSQVSLDKGIVQKYGVKKILLPVSGSRKITKSDFVLNSLTPKLSVHPEKYLVEWIKEEGGKEKRVHLTVPPSDHIALAQTYFLF
;
A
#
# COMPACT_ATOMS: atom_id res chain seq x y z
N ASN A 1 -4.36 25.89 -10.34
CA ASN A 1 -4.73 26.63 -11.58
C ASN A 1 -3.64 27.58 -12.09
N LEU A 2 -2.97 28.41 -11.26
CA LEU A 2 -1.82 29.20 -11.75
C LEU A 2 -0.55 28.35 -11.98
N LEU A 3 -0.21 27.44 -11.07
CA LEU A 3 0.94 26.52 -11.18
C LEU A 3 0.86 25.55 -12.38
N LEU A 4 -0.34 25.07 -12.74
CA LEU A 4 -0.55 24.20 -13.90
C LEU A 4 -0.39 24.93 -15.25
N ARG A 5 -0.40 26.28 -15.26
CA ARG A 5 -0.18 27.11 -16.45
C ARG A 5 1.28 27.52 -16.64
N THR A 6 2.15 27.20 -15.67
CA THR A 6 3.60 27.45 -15.72
C THR A 6 4.40 26.16 -15.82
N LEU A 7 3.79 25.08 -16.34
CA LEU A 7 4.53 23.85 -16.67
C LEU A 7 5.60 24.19 -17.72
N PRO A 8 6.84 23.69 -17.58
CA PRO A 8 7.96 24.11 -18.42
C PRO A 8 7.65 23.92 -19.90
N THR A 9 7.72 25.00 -20.68
CA THR A 9 7.71 24.99 -22.15
C THR A 9 9.08 24.64 -22.76
N TYR A 10 10.03 24.16 -21.94
CA TYR A 10 11.46 24.09 -22.27
C TYR A 10 12.01 22.66 -22.43
N LEU A 11 11.15 21.64 -22.41
CA LEU A 11 11.59 20.26 -22.59
C LEU A 11 11.42 19.86 -24.06
N GLU A 12 12.51 19.99 -24.84
CA GLU A 12 12.52 19.68 -26.29
C GLU A 12 12.35 18.17 -26.58
N ASP A 13 12.52 17.30 -25.57
CA ASP A 13 12.48 15.83 -25.69
C ASP A 13 11.58 15.16 -24.60
N VAL A 14 10.32 15.57 -24.46
CA VAL A 14 9.38 14.96 -23.50
C VAL A 14 8.15 14.37 -24.17
N ASP A 15 7.65 13.28 -23.61
CA ASP A 15 6.43 12.61 -24.04
C ASP A 15 5.21 13.55 -23.95
N GLU A 16 4.67 13.93 -25.11
CA GLU A 16 3.54 14.88 -25.24
C GLU A 16 2.25 14.39 -24.54
N ASP A 17 2.00 13.08 -24.53
CA ASP A 17 0.86 12.50 -23.82
C ASP A 17 1.02 12.70 -22.31
N ALA A 18 2.19 12.42 -21.75
CA ALA A 18 2.51 12.66 -20.35
C ALA A 18 2.42 14.16 -19.97
N LEU A 19 2.89 15.06 -20.84
CA LEU A 19 2.73 16.51 -20.65
C LEU A 19 1.25 16.94 -20.62
N SER A 20 0.42 16.34 -21.48
CA SER A 20 -1.01 16.60 -21.48
C SER A 20 -1.66 16.18 -20.17
N LEU A 21 -1.25 15.04 -19.62
CA LEU A 21 -1.72 14.52 -18.34
C LEU A 21 -1.35 15.43 -17.18
N LEU A 22 -0.14 16.01 -17.16
CA LEU A 22 0.23 16.98 -16.12
C LEU A 22 -0.70 18.20 -16.05
N ARG A 23 -1.37 18.56 -17.16
CA ARG A 23 -2.31 19.71 -17.21
C ARG A 23 -3.69 19.38 -16.64
N THR A 24 -4.00 18.10 -16.41
CA THR A 24 -5.30 17.69 -15.87
C THR A 24 -5.34 17.74 -14.33
N PRO A 25 -6.53 17.82 -13.71
CA PRO A 25 -6.66 17.92 -12.25
C PRO A 25 -6.01 16.74 -11.50
N PRO A 26 -5.35 16.97 -10.36
CA PRO A 26 -4.81 15.88 -9.55
C PRO A 26 -5.88 14.87 -9.12
N GLY A 27 -5.62 13.58 -9.29
CA GLY A 27 -6.58 12.53 -8.90
C GLY A 27 -7.78 12.37 -9.83
N GLU A 28 -7.76 12.95 -11.03
CA GLU A 28 -8.84 12.84 -12.00
C GLU A 28 -9.19 11.37 -12.31
N VAL A 29 -10.49 11.08 -12.35
CA VAL A 29 -11.01 9.79 -12.79
C VAL A 29 -11.53 9.94 -14.22
N ILE A 30 -10.95 9.18 -15.14
CA ILE A 30 -11.31 9.14 -16.56
C ILE A 30 -12.26 7.95 -16.77
N PRO A 31 -13.55 8.17 -17.07
CA PRO A 31 -14.49 7.09 -17.26
C PRO A 31 -14.13 6.23 -18.48
N GLY A 32 -14.27 4.91 -18.33
CA GLY A 32 -14.24 3.97 -19.44
C GLY A 32 -15.45 4.11 -20.38
N LYS A 33 -15.61 3.17 -21.32
CA LYS A 33 -16.71 3.20 -22.30
C LYS A 33 -18.01 2.60 -21.72
N GLY A 34 -19.14 3.14 -22.17
CA GLY A 34 -20.49 2.61 -21.92
C GLY A 34 -21.06 2.93 -20.53
N ASP A 35 -22.37 2.77 -20.39
CA ASP A 35 -23.07 2.92 -19.11
C ASP A 35 -23.07 1.61 -18.30
N VAL A 36 -23.29 1.71 -16.99
CA VAL A 36 -23.30 0.56 -16.07
C VAL A 36 -24.73 0.05 -15.89
N THR A 37 -24.95 -1.23 -16.19
CA THR A 37 -26.26 -1.88 -15.98
C THR A 37 -26.28 -2.58 -14.62
N LEU A 38 -27.24 -2.20 -13.78
CA LEU A 38 -27.40 -2.70 -12.42
C LEU A 38 -28.38 -3.88 -12.36
N ASN A 39 -28.15 -4.77 -11.39
CA ASN A 39 -29.05 -5.88 -11.02
C ASN A 39 -29.43 -6.82 -12.17
N SER A 40 -28.55 -6.96 -13.18
CA SER A 40 -28.81 -7.75 -14.38
C SER A 40 -29.15 -9.22 -14.05
N GLY A 41 -29.94 -9.86 -14.91
CA GLY A 41 -30.31 -11.28 -14.79
C GLY A 41 -31.35 -11.60 -13.73
N ARG A 42 -31.92 -10.61 -13.03
CA ARG A 42 -32.95 -10.81 -11.99
C ARG A 42 -34.35 -10.50 -12.49
N ARG A 43 -35.37 -11.11 -11.87
CA ARG A 43 -36.77 -10.80 -12.15
C ARG A 43 -37.10 -9.37 -11.69
N MET A 44 -37.76 -8.60 -12.56
CA MET A 44 -38.11 -7.21 -12.30
C MET A 44 -39.56 -6.92 -12.62
N ILE A 45 -40.20 -6.09 -11.79
CA ILE A 45 -41.59 -5.66 -11.95
C ILE A 45 -41.74 -4.18 -11.62
N ILE A 46 -42.81 -3.53 -12.05
CA ILE A 46 -43.12 -2.13 -11.68
C ILE A 46 -44.42 -2.09 -10.88
N LEU A 47 -44.38 -1.67 -9.62
CA LEU A 47 -45.57 -1.52 -8.79
C LEU A 47 -45.95 -0.07 -8.57
N LYS A 48 -47.25 0.22 -8.67
CA LYS A 48 -47.81 1.48 -8.21
C LYS A 48 -47.96 1.48 -6.69
N VAL A 49 -47.48 2.52 -6.04
CA VAL A 49 -47.42 2.67 -4.58
C VAL A 49 -48.00 4.01 -4.18
N VAL A 50 -48.94 4.00 -3.23
CA VAL A 50 -49.60 5.21 -2.70
C VAL A 50 -49.21 5.39 -1.25
N ASN A 51 -48.76 6.60 -0.87
CA ASN A 51 -48.56 6.96 0.52
C ASN A 51 -49.85 7.54 1.11
N THR A 52 -50.46 6.79 2.04
CA THR A 52 -51.69 7.19 2.74
C THR A 52 -51.43 7.79 4.12
N SER A 53 -50.17 7.98 4.50
CA SER A 53 -49.83 8.66 5.76
C SER A 53 -49.86 10.17 5.60
N ASP A 54 -49.90 10.85 6.74
CA ASP A 54 -49.75 12.28 6.92
C ASP A 54 -48.27 12.75 6.93
N ARG A 55 -47.32 11.85 6.64
CA ARG A 55 -45.89 12.12 6.68
C ARG A 55 -45.17 11.58 5.44
N PRO A 56 -44.01 12.15 5.08
CA PRO A 56 -43.19 11.56 4.04
C PRO A 56 -42.68 10.17 4.45
N VAL A 57 -42.62 9.25 3.48
CA VAL A 57 -42.02 7.92 3.64
C VAL A 57 -40.91 7.77 2.59
N GLN A 58 -39.74 7.29 3.02
CA GLN A 58 -38.59 7.09 2.13
C GLN A 58 -38.05 5.68 2.29
N VAL A 59 -37.89 4.97 1.16
CA VAL A 59 -37.51 3.55 1.13
C VAL A 59 -36.17 3.40 0.42
N GLY A 60 -35.19 2.83 1.13
CA GLY A 60 -33.85 2.58 0.61
C GLY A 60 -33.79 1.41 -0.37
N SER A 61 -32.76 1.39 -1.22
CA SER A 61 -32.61 0.45 -2.33
C SER A 61 -32.69 -1.03 -1.94
N HIS A 62 -32.12 -1.38 -0.79
CA HIS A 62 -32.01 -2.77 -0.30
C HIS A 62 -33.05 -3.16 0.73
N TYR A 63 -34.02 -2.29 1.01
CA TYR A 63 -35.09 -2.61 1.95
C TYR A 63 -36.06 -3.64 1.34
N HIS A 64 -36.38 -4.71 2.07
CA HIS A 64 -37.38 -5.70 1.67
C HIS A 64 -38.74 -5.04 1.45
N PHE A 65 -39.22 -4.98 0.20
CA PHE A 65 -40.28 -4.04 -0.16
C PHE A 65 -41.63 -4.38 0.51
N THR A 66 -41.90 -5.67 0.73
CA THR A 66 -43.06 -6.15 1.49
C THR A 66 -43.04 -5.72 2.97
N GLU A 67 -41.88 -5.41 3.53
CA GLU A 67 -41.74 -4.96 4.93
C GLU A 67 -41.98 -3.45 5.09
N THR A 68 -42.20 -2.71 4.01
CA THR A 68 -42.27 -1.23 4.06
C THR A 68 -43.47 -0.74 4.87
N ASN A 69 -43.38 0.51 5.33
CA ASN A 69 -44.36 1.18 6.19
C ASN A 69 -45.83 0.82 5.85
N LYS A 70 -46.64 0.51 6.87
CA LYS A 70 -48.05 0.11 6.74
C LYS A 70 -48.92 1.10 5.96
N TYR A 71 -48.54 2.37 5.91
CA TYR A 71 -49.28 3.41 5.17
C TYR A 71 -48.92 3.46 3.67
N LEU A 72 -47.90 2.73 3.22
CA LEU A 72 -47.69 2.51 1.79
C LEU A 72 -48.63 1.40 1.31
N VAL A 73 -49.52 1.75 0.38
CA VAL A 73 -50.53 0.87 -0.18
C VAL A 73 -50.12 0.43 -1.59
N PHE A 74 -49.88 -0.86 -1.76
CA PHE A 74 -49.49 -1.50 -3.04
C PHE A 74 -49.75 -3.01 -2.99
N ASP A 75 -49.40 -3.73 -4.05
CA ASP A 75 -49.55 -5.19 -4.09
C ASP A 75 -48.41 -5.90 -3.34
N ARG A 76 -48.52 -5.97 -2.00
CA ARG A 76 -47.55 -6.68 -1.13
C ARG A 76 -47.32 -8.15 -1.50
N LYS A 77 -48.30 -8.80 -2.14
CA LYS A 77 -48.14 -10.18 -2.61
C LYS A 77 -47.10 -10.26 -3.72
N LYS A 78 -47.09 -9.27 -4.63
CA LYS A 78 -46.16 -9.20 -5.76
C LYS A 78 -44.80 -8.63 -5.38
N ALA A 79 -44.71 -7.86 -4.29
CA ALA A 79 -43.46 -7.33 -3.74
C ALA A 79 -42.67 -8.33 -2.87
N TYR A 80 -43.25 -9.50 -2.58
CA TYR A 80 -42.61 -10.51 -1.73
C TYR A 80 -41.32 -11.04 -2.37
N GLY A 81 -40.22 -11.01 -1.61
CA GLY A 81 -38.89 -11.34 -2.12
C GLY A 81 -38.29 -10.29 -3.05
N MET A 82 -38.78 -9.04 -3.03
CA MET A 82 -38.28 -7.97 -3.90
C MET A 82 -37.81 -6.76 -3.11
N ARG A 83 -36.92 -5.98 -3.73
CA ARG A 83 -36.40 -4.69 -3.28
C ARG A 83 -36.45 -3.67 -4.42
N LEU A 84 -36.15 -2.39 -4.16
CA LEU A 84 -36.14 -1.37 -5.22
C LEU A 84 -35.00 -1.64 -6.23
N ASN A 85 -35.30 -1.52 -7.53
CA ASN A 85 -34.32 -1.58 -8.61
C ASN A 85 -33.77 -0.17 -8.92
N ILE A 86 -32.99 0.35 -7.98
CA ILE A 86 -32.35 1.67 -8.04
C ILE A 86 -30.88 1.54 -7.60
N PRO A 87 -30.01 2.54 -7.84
CA PRO A 87 -28.61 2.46 -7.43
C PRO A 87 -28.43 2.15 -5.94
N ALA A 88 -27.43 1.33 -5.61
CA ALA A 88 -27.14 0.95 -4.23
C ALA A 88 -26.92 2.19 -3.35
N GLY A 89 -27.48 2.16 -2.13
CA GLY A 89 -27.42 3.28 -1.19
C GLY A 89 -28.35 4.46 -1.49
N THR A 90 -29.12 4.46 -2.58
CA THR A 90 -30.15 5.48 -2.86
C THR A 90 -31.53 5.06 -2.31
N SER A 91 -32.54 5.92 -2.48
CA SER A 91 -33.89 5.70 -1.96
C SER A 91 -34.96 6.38 -2.80
N VAL A 92 -36.19 5.88 -2.75
CA VAL A 92 -37.38 6.55 -3.31
C VAL A 92 -38.18 7.19 -2.17
N ARG A 93 -38.56 8.46 -2.36
CA ARG A 93 -39.36 9.24 -1.42
C ARG A 93 -40.80 9.37 -1.92
N PHE A 94 -41.74 9.27 -0.99
CA PHE A 94 -43.17 9.41 -1.18
C PHE A 94 -43.69 10.48 -0.22
N GLU A 95 -44.16 11.62 -0.74
CA GLU A 95 -44.82 12.63 0.09
C GLU A 95 -46.24 12.16 0.50
N PRO A 96 -46.88 12.78 1.52
CA PRO A 96 -48.27 12.48 1.87
C PRO A 96 -49.21 12.57 0.65
N GLY A 97 -49.94 11.50 0.36
CA GLY A 97 -50.84 11.43 -0.79
C GLY A 97 -50.17 11.09 -2.13
N ASP A 98 -48.83 11.03 -2.20
CA ASP A 98 -48.12 10.69 -3.44
C ASP A 98 -48.50 9.29 -3.93
N GLU A 99 -48.70 9.20 -5.25
CA GLU A 99 -48.78 7.94 -5.98
C GLU A 99 -47.61 7.86 -6.98
N ARG A 100 -46.81 6.80 -6.89
CA ARG A 100 -45.66 6.59 -7.80
C ARG A 100 -45.54 5.15 -8.25
N SER A 101 -45.13 4.94 -9.50
CA SER A 101 -44.70 3.64 -10.00
C SER A 101 -43.23 3.44 -9.68
N VAL A 102 -42.88 2.35 -9.01
CA VAL A 102 -41.49 2.03 -8.64
C VAL A 102 -41.05 0.71 -9.24
N PRO A 103 -39.82 0.64 -9.81
CA PRO A 103 -39.26 -0.60 -10.28
C PRO A 103 -38.73 -1.41 -9.09
N LEU A 104 -39.08 -2.68 -9.05
CA LEU A 104 -38.61 -3.65 -8.08
C LEU A 104 -37.80 -4.74 -8.77
N VAL A 105 -36.82 -5.28 -8.05
CA VAL A 105 -35.99 -6.42 -8.46
C VAL A 105 -35.99 -7.46 -7.35
N GLU A 106 -35.98 -8.73 -7.74
CA GLU A 106 -35.90 -9.85 -6.81
C GLU A 106 -34.59 -9.81 -6.01
N ILE A 107 -34.65 -10.19 -4.72
CA ILE A 107 -33.45 -10.43 -3.93
C ILE A 107 -32.72 -11.68 -4.45
N ALA A 108 -31.41 -11.73 -4.28
CA ALA A 108 -30.57 -12.83 -4.73
C ALA A 108 -30.04 -13.64 -3.54
N GLY A 109 -28.91 -14.33 -3.70
CA GLY A 109 -28.32 -15.14 -2.65
C GLY A 109 -29.23 -16.30 -2.23
N PHE A 110 -29.35 -16.56 -0.93
CA PHE A 110 -30.24 -17.60 -0.40
C PHE A 110 -31.72 -17.23 -0.41
N GLN A 111 -32.05 -16.00 -0.83
CA GLN A 111 -33.40 -15.45 -0.85
C GLN A 111 -34.10 -15.60 0.51
N ILE A 112 -33.44 -15.14 1.57
CA ILE A 112 -33.97 -15.11 2.94
C ILE A 112 -34.24 -13.66 3.32
N VAL A 113 -35.47 -13.38 3.75
CA VAL A 113 -35.85 -12.08 4.29
C VAL A 113 -35.68 -12.09 5.80
N ARG A 114 -35.08 -11.03 6.35
CA ARG A 114 -34.89 -10.82 7.79
C ARG A 114 -35.19 -9.35 8.13
N GLY A 115 -35.59 -9.09 9.37
CA GLY A 115 -35.78 -7.74 9.91
C GLY A 115 -37.03 -7.02 9.40
N GLY A 116 -36.97 -5.70 9.31
CA GLY A 116 -38.11 -4.88 8.90
C GLY A 116 -39.24 -4.89 9.92
N ASN A 117 -40.46 -5.24 9.49
CA ASN A 117 -41.63 -5.37 10.36
C ASN A 117 -41.95 -6.84 10.70
N ASN A 118 -41.04 -7.77 10.38
CA ASN A 118 -41.19 -9.22 10.58
C ASN A 118 -42.46 -9.79 9.90
N LEU A 119 -42.91 -9.19 8.80
CA LEU A 119 -44.07 -9.69 8.05
C LEU A 119 -43.74 -10.98 7.32
N CYS A 120 -42.54 -11.10 6.78
CA CYS A 120 -42.12 -12.21 5.93
C CYS A 120 -40.73 -12.75 6.22
N ASP A 121 -40.30 -12.74 7.50
CA ASP A 121 -39.07 -13.41 7.95
C ASP A 121 -39.00 -14.88 7.48
N GLY A 122 -37.86 -15.27 6.92
CA GLY A 122 -37.58 -16.62 6.40
C GLY A 122 -37.33 -16.67 4.89
N HIS A 123 -37.23 -17.89 4.36
CA HIS A 123 -37.04 -18.11 2.92
C HIS A 123 -38.22 -17.57 2.10
N VAL A 124 -37.89 -16.98 0.96
CA VAL A 124 -38.85 -16.59 -0.08
C VAL A 124 -39.40 -17.86 -0.73
N ASP A 125 -40.56 -18.31 -0.26
CA ASP A 125 -41.30 -19.45 -0.83
C ASP A 125 -42.78 -19.07 -0.96
N ILE A 126 -43.39 -19.39 -2.11
CA ILE A 126 -44.81 -19.18 -2.36
C ILE A 126 -45.70 -19.87 -1.31
N LYS A 127 -45.22 -20.95 -0.68
CA LYS A 127 -45.89 -21.65 0.43
C LYS A 127 -46.02 -20.79 1.69
N ASN A 128 -45.09 -19.86 1.91
CA ASN A 128 -45.11 -18.96 3.08
C ASN A 128 -46.05 -17.75 2.88
N LEU A 129 -46.37 -17.43 1.61
CA LEU A 129 -47.14 -16.25 1.23
C LEU A 129 -48.53 -16.14 1.90
N PRO A 130 -49.31 -17.22 2.13
CA PRO A 130 -50.56 -17.13 2.88
C PRO A 130 -50.37 -16.62 4.32
N GLN A 131 -49.33 -17.07 5.02
CA GLN A 131 -49.01 -16.61 6.37
C GLN A 131 -48.50 -15.16 6.36
N VAL A 132 -47.66 -14.79 5.39
CA VAL A 132 -47.21 -13.41 5.18
C VAL A 132 -48.41 -12.48 4.99
N MET A 133 -49.33 -12.84 4.09
CA MET A 133 -50.52 -12.03 3.84
C MET A 133 -51.45 -11.99 5.05
N LYS A 134 -51.58 -13.09 5.82
CA LYS A 134 -52.31 -13.08 7.10
C LYS A 134 -51.74 -12.03 8.05
N ARG A 135 -50.40 -11.95 8.19
CA ARG A 135 -49.74 -10.92 9.01
C ARG A 135 -49.97 -9.50 8.46
N VAL A 136 -49.88 -9.31 7.15
CA VAL A 136 -50.17 -8.03 6.47
C VAL A 136 -51.58 -7.54 6.86
N TYR A 137 -52.60 -8.38 6.73
CA TYR A 137 -53.97 -8.00 7.07
C TYR A 137 -54.16 -7.81 8.58
N THR A 138 -53.66 -8.75 9.40
CA THR A 138 -53.83 -8.71 10.86
C THR A 138 -53.17 -7.46 11.47
N ASN A 139 -52.02 -7.05 10.94
CA ASN A 139 -51.26 -5.91 11.45
C ASN A 139 -51.61 -4.60 10.73
N GLY A 140 -52.61 -4.60 9.84
CA GLY A 140 -53.10 -3.39 9.18
C GLY A 140 -52.13 -2.76 8.17
N PHE A 141 -51.32 -3.58 7.47
CA PHE A 141 -50.44 -3.10 6.41
C PHE A 141 -51.20 -2.90 5.10
N GLY A 142 -51.06 -1.70 4.53
CA GLY A 142 -51.70 -1.29 3.30
C GLY A 142 -51.43 -2.26 2.15
N HIS A 143 -52.50 -2.86 1.64
CA HIS A 143 -52.44 -3.79 0.52
C HIS A 143 -53.54 -3.48 -0.49
N ARG A 144 -53.17 -3.39 -1.77
CA ARG A 144 -54.10 -3.27 -2.89
C ARG A 144 -53.62 -4.12 -4.06
N LYS A 145 -54.37 -5.17 -4.37
CA LYS A 145 -54.10 -6.08 -5.49
C LYS A 145 -54.08 -5.32 -6.81
N GLN A 146 -53.04 -5.52 -7.62
CA GLN A 146 -52.93 -4.94 -8.97
C GLN A 146 -53.12 -6.06 -10.00
N LYS A 147 -54.14 -5.95 -10.88
CA LYS A 147 -54.53 -7.03 -11.81
C LYS A 147 -53.37 -7.44 -12.72
N THR A 148 -52.79 -6.46 -13.39
CA THR A 148 -51.58 -6.59 -14.22
C THR A 148 -50.42 -5.86 -13.53
N VAL A 149 -49.20 -6.33 -13.77
CA VAL A 149 -47.98 -5.62 -13.36
C VAL A 149 -47.06 -5.61 -14.56
N GLU A 150 -46.53 -4.43 -14.87
CA GLU A 150 -45.58 -4.26 -15.95
C GLU A 150 -44.26 -4.93 -15.61
N GLN A 151 -43.63 -5.55 -16.60
CA GLN A 151 -42.30 -6.10 -16.46
C GLN A 151 -41.30 -4.95 -16.35
N GLY A 152 -40.43 -5.02 -15.34
CA GLY A 152 -39.34 -4.05 -15.18
C GLY A 152 -38.21 -4.31 -16.16
N LYS A 153 -37.33 -3.32 -16.32
CA LYS A 153 -36.07 -3.44 -17.07
C LYS A 153 -34.89 -3.18 -16.12
N PRO A 154 -33.68 -3.71 -16.43
CA PRO A 154 -32.47 -3.36 -15.70
C PRO A 154 -32.29 -1.85 -15.60
N HIS A 155 -31.83 -1.38 -14.45
CA HIS A 155 -31.54 0.04 -14.28
C HIS A 155 -30.17 0.33 -14.89
N THR A 156 -30.09 1.32 -15.78
CA THR A 156 -28.83 1.76 -16.37
C THR A 156 -28.43 3.09 -15.74
N MET A 157 -27.20 3.16 -15.27
CA MET A 157 -26.60 4.33 -14.62
C MET A 157 -25.45 4.84 -15.49
N THR A 158 -25.40 6.16 -15.70
CA THR A 158 -24.24 6.74 -16.40
C THR A 158 -22.97 6.43 -15.64
N ARG A 159 -21.89 6.16 -16.37
CA ARG A 159 -20.62 5.76 -15.77
C ARG A 159 -20.05 6.80 -14.80
N ALA A 160 -20.18 8.09 -15.14
CA ALA A 160 -19.80 9.20 -14.27
C ALA A 160 -20.59 9.19 -12.95
N ASN A 161 -21.90 8.91 -12.99
CA ASN A 161 -22.69 8.79 -11.77
C ASN A 161 -22.24 7.57 -10.94
N TYR A 162 -21.93 6.44 -11.58
CA TYR A 162 -21.43 5.27 -10.88
C TYR A 162 -20.14 5.59 -10.12
N ILE A 163 -19.17 6.22 -10.80
CA ILE A 163 -17.90 6.67 -10.21
C ILE A 163 -18.15 7.58 -9.00
N CYS A 164 -19.04 8.57 -9.12
CA CYS A 164 -19.38 9.46 -8.01
C CYS A 164 -19.97 8.72 -6.79
N HIS A 165 -20.69 7.62 -7.02
CA HIS A 165 -21.34 6.87 -5.96
C HIS A 165 -20.42 5.83 -5.31
N PHE A 166 -19.65 5.11 -6.10
CA PHE A 166 -18.97 3.89 -5.65
C PHE A 166 -17.46 3.93 -5.93
N GLY A 167 -16.94 4.97 -6.56
CA GLY A 167 -15.58 5.02 -7.10
C GLY A 167 -15.44 4.30 -8.45
N PRO A 168 -14.24 4.32 -9.05
CA PRO A 168 -13.99 3.73 -10.38
C PRO A 168 -14.23 2.22 -10.41
N THR A 169 -14.60 1.71 -11.59
CA THR A 169 -14.85 0.29 -11.88
C THR A 169 -14.05 -0.18 -13.10
N PHE A 170 -14.14 -1.46 -13.47
CA PHE A 170 -13.38 -2.10 -14.55
C PHE A 170 -13.29 -1.23 -15.82
N GLY A 171 -12.07 -0.87 -16.22
CA GLY A 171 -11.79 -0.03 -17.40
C GLY A 171 -11.87 1.49 -17.17
N ASP A 172 -12.26 1.95 -15.98
CA ASP A 172 -12.02 3.34 -15.58
C ASP A 172 -10.55 3.55 -15.29
N LYS A 173 -10.09 4.79 -15.48
CA LYS A 173 -8.72 5.17 -15.17
C LYS A 173 -8.67 6.23 -14.09
N VAL A 174 -7.60 6.24 -13.31
CA VAL A 174 -7.36 7.20 -12.24
C VAL A 174 -5.95 7.75 -12.38
N LYS A 175 -5.83 9.07 -12.46
CA LYS A 175 -4.56 9.77 -12.37
C LYS A 175 -4.06 9.76 -10.92
N LEU A 176 -2.78 9.46 -10.72
CA LEU A 176 -2.18 9.40 -9.39
C LEU A 176 -1.68 10.79 -8.98
N ALA A 177 -2.42 11.48 -8.11
CA ALA A 177 -2.08 12.82 -7.63
C ALA A 177 -1.78 13.78 -8.79
N ASP A 178 -0.76 14.63 -8.68
CA ASP A 178 -0.31 15.55 -9.73
C ASP A 178 0.78 14.97 -10.65
N THR A 179 1.01 13.65 -10.60
CA THR A 179 1.93 12.94 -11.52
C THR A 179 1.32 12.77 -12.91
N CYS A 180 2.11 12.35 -13.89
CA CYS A 180 1.63 11.91 -15.20
C CYS A 180 1.21 10.42 -15.24
N LEU A 181 1.16 9.72 -14.10
CA LEU A 181 0.84 8.30 -14.03
C LEU A 181 -0.67 8.08 -13.96
N VAL A 182 -1.17 7.17 -14.81
CA VAL A 182 -2.58 6.81 -14.89
C VAL A 182 -2.74 5.30 -14.76
N VAL A 183 -3.52 4.88 -13.75
CA VAL A 183 -3.87 3.46 -13.56
C VAL A 183 -5.24 3.16 -14.14
N GLU A 184 -5.43 1.97 -14.69
CA GLU A 184 -6.72 1.45 -15.16
C GLU A 184 -7.17 0.27 -14.28
N VAL A 185 -8.44 0.25 -13.90
CA VAL A 185 -9.01 -0.84 -13.10
C VAL A 185 -9.06 -2.14 -13.93
N GLU A 186 -8.24 -3.12 -13.54
CA GLU A 186 -8.06 -4.39 -14.24
C GLU A 186 -9.19 -5.39 -13.92
N LYS A 187 -9.81 -5.27 -12.75
CA LYS A 187 -10.90 -6.13 -12.29
C LYS A 187 -11.75 -5.43 -11.24
N ASP A 188 -13.07 -5.61 -11.31
CA ASP A 188 -14.00 -5.22 -10.25
C ASP A 188 -14.64 -6.49 -9.65
N TYR A 189 -14.47 -6.69 -8.35
CA TYR A 189 -15.04 -7.80 -7.59
C TYR A 189 -16.49 -7.52 -7.14
N THR A 190 -16.93 -6.27 -7.18
CA THR A 190 -18.29 -5.90 -6.77
C THR A 190 -19.33 -6.44 -7.76
N SER A 191 -20.60 -6.38 -7.36
CA SER A 191 -21.73 -6.77 -8.21
C SER A 191 -22.61 -5.55 -8.44
N TYR A 192 -22.72 -5.12 -9.69
CA TYR A 192 -23.39 -3.85 -10.02
C TYR A 192 -24.84 -3.81 -9.52
N GLY A 193 -25.13 -2.90 -8.59
CA GLY A 193 -26.41 -2.75 -7.89
C GLY A 193 -26.51 -3.41 -6.51
N ASP A 194 -25.50 -4.17 -6.09
CA ASP A 194 -25.31 -4.78 -4.76
C ASP A 194 -24.00 -4.29 -4.09
N GLU A 195 -23.50 -3.10 -4.46
CA GLU A 195 -22.38 -2.44 -3.79
C GLU A 195 -22.71 -2.20 -2.32
N VAL A 196 -21.78 -2.51 -1.43
CA VAL A 196 -22.00 -2.34 0.01
C VAL A 196 -21.66 -0.91 0.42
N LYS A 197 -22.68 -0.14 0.79
CA LYS A 197 -22.53 1.27 1.17
C LYS A 197 -23.20 1.56 2.52
N PHE A 198 -22.43 2.15 3.44
CA PHE A 198 -22.90 2.51 4.78
C PHE A 198 -23.53 3.91 4.84
N GLY A 199 -24.58 4.05 5.67
CA GLY A 199 -25.22 5.32 6.00
C GLY A 199 -26.74 5.24 6.14
N GLY A 200 -27.35 6.36 6.55
CA GLY A 200 -28.80 6.47 6.72
C GLY A 200 -29.57 6.08 5.46
N GLY A 201 -30.42 5.05 5.57
CA GLY A 201 -31.22 4.55 4.45
C GLY A 201 -30.46 3.76 3.37
N LYS A 202 -29.16 3.47 3.56
CA LYS A 202 -28.33 2.79 2.56
C LYS A 202 -28.39 1.25 2.64
N VAL A 203 -27.31 0.58 2.26
CA VAL A 203 -27.25 -0.87 1.99
C VAL A 203 -26.93 -1.64 3.26
N ILE A 204 -25.88 -1.24 3.98
CA ILE A 204 -25.41 -1.93 5.19
C ILE A 204 -26.35 -1.57 6.35
N ARG A 205 -27.41 -2.36 6.49
CA ARG A 205 -28.45 -2.29 7.54
C ARG A 205 -28.98 -3.70 7.80
N ASP A 206 -29.52 -3.92 8.99
CA ASP A 206 -30.03 -5.21 9.44
C ASP A 206 -30.98 -5.87 8.42
N GLY A 207 -30.72 -7.14 8.14
CA GLY A 207 -31.45 -7.96 7.17
C GLY A 207 -31.24 -7.57 5.71
N MET A 208 -30.45 -6.52 5.45
CA MET A 208 -30.17 -5.98 4.11
C MET A 208 -28.75 -6.36 3.68
N GLY A 209 -27.85 -5.41 3.46
CA GLY A 209 -26.43 -5.69 3.26
C GLY A 209 -25.69 -6.14 4.52
N GLN A 210 -26.29 -5.98 5.70
CA GLN A 210 -25.81 -6.57 6.95
C GLN A 210 -26.63 -7.83 7.24
N ALA A 211 -25.97 -8.97 7.32
CA ALA A 211 -26.57 -10.26 7.66
C ALA A 211 -27.09 -10.26 9.11
N SER A 212 -28.28 -10.82 9.29
CA SER A 212 -28.92 -11.01 10.61
C SER A 212 -28.68 -12.43 11.11
N TYR A 213 -28.83 -12.62 12.43
CA TYR A 213 -28.67 -13.93 13.09
C TYR A 213 -27.30 -14.59 12.88
N ARG A 214 -26.26 -13.76 12.83
CA ARG A 214 -24.86 -14.20 12.77
C ARG A 214 -24.14 -13.79 14.03
N ARG A 215 -23.32 -14.70 14.56
CA ARG A 215 -22.41 -14.40 15.67
C ARG A 215 -21.17 -13.67 15.16
N SER A 216 -20.45 -13.03 16.08
CA SER A 216 -19.22 -12.31 15.73
C SER A 216 -18.18 -13.20 15.05
N ASP A 217 -18.09 -14.49 15.37
CA ASP A 217 -17.15 -15.43 14.73
C ASP A 217 -17.52 -15.80 13.28
N GLU A 218 -18.75 -15.52 12.83
CA GLU A 218 -19.23 -15.77 11.47
C GLU A 218 -19.12 -14.55 10.55
N VAL A 219 -18.69 -13.39 11.06
CA VAL A 219 -18.72 -12.12 10.34
C VAL A 219 -17.41 -11.36 10.48
N LEU A 220 -17.18 -10.40 9.59
CA LEU A 220 -16.01 -9.53 9.65
C LEU A 220 -15.98 -8.68 10.92
N ASP A 221 -14.79 -8.32 11.39
CA ASP A 221 -14.63 -7.28 12.43
C ASP A 221 -14.64 -5.89 11.78
N VAL A 222 -13.98 -5.74 10.63
CA VAL A 222 -13.99 -4.51 9.83
C VAL A 222 -14.12 -4.87 8.35
N VAL A 223 -14.89 -4.08 7.60
CA VAL A 223 -14.91 -4.12 6.14
C VAL A 223 -14.50 -2.77 5.57
N ILE A 224 -13.60 -2.77 4.60
CA ILE A 224 -13.28 -1.59 3.78
C ILE A 224 -14.06 -1.71 2.48
N THR A 225 -15.02 -0.83 2.25
CA THR A 225 -15.98 -0.97 1.15
C THR A 225 -15.51 -0.28 -0.13
N ASN A 226 -15.69 -0.91 -1.29
CA ASN A 226 -15.52 -0.29 -2.61
C ASN A 226 -14.15 0.41 -2.84
N ALA A 227 -13.05 -0.14 -2.31
CA ALA A 227 -11.73 0.46 -2.47
C ALA A 227 -11.14 0.19 -3.86
N LEU A 228 -10.45 1.18 -4.44
CA LEU A 228 -9.51 0.94 -5.53
C LEU A 228 -8.17 0.48 -4.94
N ILE A 229 -7.84 -0.79 -5.07
CA ILE A 229 -6.63 -1.39 -4.53
C ILE A 229 -5.53 -1.30 -5.58
N ILE A 230 -4.37 -0.74 -5.19
CA ILE A 230 -3.14 -0.78 -6.00
C ILE A 230 -2.13 -1.62 -5.22
N ASP A 231 -1.76 -2.76 -5.82
CA ASP A 231 -0.83 -3.70 -5.23
C ASP A 231 -0.04 -4.43 -6.33
N ALA A 232 1.23 -4.73 -6.07
CA ALA A 232 2.10 -5.34 -7.08
C ALA A 232 1.75 -6.81 -7.37
N VAL A 233 1.21 -7.53 -6.38
CA VAL A 233 0.88 -8.96 -6.47
C VAL A 233 -0.55 -9.14 -6.94
N LEU A 234 -1.49 -8.42 -6.33
CA LEU A 234 -2.92 -8.53 -6.65
C LEU A 234 -3.30 -7.81 -7.96
N GLY A 235 -2.58 -6.74 -8.30
CA GLY A 235 -2.89 -5.88 -9.43
C GLY A 235 -3.63 -4.59 -9.04
N ILE A 236 -4.27 -3.97 -10.02
CA ILE A 236 -5.07 -2.75 -9.83
C ILE A 236 -6.55 -3.14 -9.91
N VAL A 237 -7.16 -3.38 -8.75
CA VAL A 237 -8.48 -4.00 -8.65
C VAL A 237 -9.43 -3.17 -7.80
N LYS A 238 -10.72 -3.34 -8.02
CA LYS A 238 -11.79 -2.72 -7.23
C LYS A 238 -12.51 -3.81 -6.43
N GLY A 239 -12.69 -3.60 -5.13
CA GLY A 239 -13.44 -4.54 -4.29
C GLY A 239 -13.54 -4.11 -2.84
N ASP A 240 -14.11 -4.99 -2.04
CA ASP A 240 -14.17 -4.87 -0.59
C ASP A 240 -13.03 -5.66 0.06
N VAL A 241 -12.44 -5.13 1.12
CA VAL A 241 -11.40 -5.82 1.91
C VAL A 241 -11.96 -6.16 3.29
N GLY A 242 -11.98 -7.45 3.62
CA GLY A 242 -12.45 -7.93 4.92
C GLY A 242 -11.32 -8.16 5.89
N ILE A 243 -11.51 -7.75 7.14
CA ILE A 243 -10.55 -7.88 8.23
C ILE A 243 -11.19 -8.66 9.39
N LYS A 244 -10.42 -9.61 9.94
CA LYS A 244 -10.75 -10.36 11.15
C LYS A 244 -9.54 -10.40 12.08
N GLY A 245 -9.71 -10.01 13.34
CA GLY A 245 -8.60 -9.82 14.25
C GLY A 245 -7.64 -8.77 13.71
N ASN A 246 -6.40 -9.19 13.43
CA ASN A 246 -5.35 -8.34 12.88
C ASN A 246 -5.00 -8.66 11.41
N THR A 247 -5.73 -9.55 10.74
CA THR A 247 -5.41 -10.03 9.39
C THR A 247 -6.48 -9.70 8.36
N ILE A 248 -6.04 -9.60 7.11
CA ILE A 248 -6.91 -9.59 5.93
C ILE A 248 -7.44 -11.01 5.74
N VAL A 249 -8.75 -11.19 5.67
CA VAL A 249 -9.36 -12.52 5.46
C VAL A 249 -9.89 -12.74 4.05
N GLY A 250 -10.08 -11.67 3.28
CA GLY A 250 -10.56 -11.77 1.91
C GLY A 250 -10.57 -10.43 1.20
N ILE A 251 -10.53 -10.51 -0.13
CA ILE A 251 -10.68 -9.37 -1.05
C ILE A 251 -11.69 -9.80 -2.09
N GLY A 252 -12.80 -9.09 -2.20
CA GLY A 252 -13.90 -9.58 -3.03
C GLY A 252 -15.17 -8.78 -2.87
N LYS A 253 -16.32 -9.47 -2.93
CA LYS A 253 -17.63 -8.88 -2.67
C LYS A 253 -18.07 -9.20 -1.25
N SER A 254 -18.16 -8.18 -0.42
CA SER A 254 -18.71 -8.29 0.93
C SER A 254 -20.23 -8.11 0.93
N GLY A 255 -20.90 -8.50 2.02
CA GLY A 255 -22.32 -8.20 2.21
C GLY A 255 -23.09 -9.28 2.95
N ASN A 256 -24.34 -9.47 2.55
CA ASN A 256 -25.24 -10.45 3.16
C ASN A 256 -25.59 -11.55 2.14
N PRO A 257 -25.13 -12.79 2.33
CA PRO A 257 -25.42 -13.89 1.41
C PRO A 257 -26.91 -14.28 1.39
N ASP A 258 -27.71 -13.85 2.37
CA ASP A 258 -29.15 -14.11 2.41
C ASP A 258 -29.91 -13.40 1.28
N MET A 259 -29.41 -12.26 0.78
CA MET A 259 -30.12 -11.47 -0.24
C MET A 259 -29.26 -10.94 -1.40
N MET A 260 -27.94 -11.11 -1.35
CA MET A 260 -26.99 -10.68 -2.39
C MET A 260 -26.31 -11.90 -3.00
N ALA A 261 -26.15 -11.89 -4.33
CA ALA A 261 -25.36 -12.92 -5.01
C ALA A 261 -23.86 -12.67 -4.84
N GLY A 262 -23.08 -13.76 -4.89
CA GLY A 262 -21.62 -13.69 -4.97
C GLY A 262 -20.90 -13.15 -3.74
N VAL A 263 -21.58 -13.06 -2.58
CA VAL A 263 -20.93 -12.70 -1.31
C VAL A 263 -19.93 -13.80 -0.96
N ASP A 264 -18.67 -13.43 -0.80
CA ASP A 264 -17.65 -14.37 -0.36
C ASP A 264 -17.97 -14.83 1.08
N PRO A 265 -17.93 -16.13 1.40
CA PRO A 265 -18.19 -16.64 2.75
C PRO A 265 -17.30 -16.02 3.84
N CYS A 266 -16.10 -15.57 3.50
CA CYS A 266 -15.19 -14.89 4.41
C CYS A 266 -15.49 -13.39 4.56
N LEU A 267 -16.39 -12.83 3.74
CA LEU A 267 -16.68 -11.40 3.65
C LEU A 267 -18.12 -11.04 4.07
N VAL A 268 -18.69 -11.82 4.99
CA VAL A 268 -20.03 -11.55 5.52
C VAL A 268 -19.98 -10.36 6.47
N ILE A 269 -20.82 -9.36 6.20
CA ILE A 269 -21.02 -8.20 7.07
C ILE A 269 -22.15 -8.53 8.04
N GLY A 270 -21.94 -8.36 9.34
CA GLY A 270 -22.97 -8.57 10.36
C GLY A 270 -22.98 -7.49 11.43
N CYS A 271 -23.71 -7.73 12.51
CA CYS A 271 -23.84 -6.77 13.61
C CYS A 271 -22.51 -6.46 14.32
N GLY A 272 -21.52 -7.36 14.23
CA GLY A 272 -20.19 -7.18 14.81
C GLY A 272 -19.17 -6.49 13.89
N THR A 273 -19.59 -6.06 12.69
CA THR A 273 -18.70 -5.53 11.66
C THR A 273 -18.72 -4.00 11.64
N GLU A 274 -17.55 -3.37 11.79
CA GLU A 274 -17.33 -1.95 11.53
C GLU A 274 -17.09 -1.68 10.03
N VAL A 275 -17.39 -0.46 9.56
CA VAL A 275 -17.25 -0.07 8.16
C VAL A 275 -16.26 1.08 7.99
N VAL A 276 -15.28 0.88 7.11
CA VAL A 276 -14.43 1.95 6.56
C VAL A 276 -14.85 2.19 5.11
N ALA A 277 -15.32 3.40 4.79
CA ALA A 277 -15.73 3.74 3.43
C ALA A 277 -14.49 3.94 2.54
N GLY A 278 -14.27 3.02 1.60
CA GLY A 278 -13.20 3.08 0.60
C GLY A 278 -13.66 3.62 -0.77
N GLU A 279 -14.97 3.85 -0.97
CA GLU A 279 -15.47 4.42 -2.22
C GLU A 279 -14.80 5.77 -2.55
N GLY A 280 -14.16 5.84 -3.73
CA GLY A 280 -13.43 7.02 -4.17
C GLY A 280 -12.03 7.19 -3.56
N LEU A 281 -11.57 6.24 -2.75
CA LEU A 281 -10.22 6.18 -2.21
C LEU A 281 -9.39 5.08 -2.89
N ILE A 282 -8.09 5.26 -2.87
CA ILE A 282 -7.09 4.25 -3.24
C ILE A 282 -6.62 3.56 -1.96
N LEU A 283 -6.49 2.25 -1.97
CA LEU A 283 -5.95 1.44 -0.89
C LEU A 283 -4.64 0.78 -1.34
N THR A 284 -3.62 0.84 -0.48
CA THR A 284 -2.35 0.14 -0.67
C THR A 284 -1.99 -0.63 0.60
N ALA A 285 -1.06 -1.58 0.49
CA ALA A 285 -0.34 -2.05 1.67
C ALA A 285 0.41 -0.89 2.34
N GLY A 286 0.63 -0.99 3.65
CA GLY A 286 1.54 -0.10 4.35
C GLY A 286 2.97 -0.29 3.89
N ALA A 287 3.69 0.82 3.68
CA ALA A 287 5.06 0.77 3.19
C ALA A 287 6.01 0.17 4.24
N ILE A 288 7.11 -0.38 3.74
CA ILE A 288 8.19 -1.00 4.51
C ILE A 288 9.48 -0.26 4.17
N ASP A 289 10.08 0.36 5.17
CA ASP A 289 11.39 1.01 5.05
C ASP A 289 12.45 0.11 5.66
N THR A 290 13.42 -0.30 4.85
CA THR A 290 14.45 -1.28 5.21
C THR A 290 15.81 -0.68 5.54
N HIS A 291 15.97 0.65 5.45
CA HIS A 291 17.23 1.32 5.78
C HIS A 291 16.99 2.42 6.83
N VAL A 292 16.55 2.01 8.02
CA VAL A 292 16.19 2.93 9.09
C VAL A 292 17.31 3.03 10.13
N HIS A 293 17.84 4.24 10.30
CA HIS A 293 18.70 4.56 11.44
C HIS A 293 17.82 4.97 12.62
N TYR A 294 17.79 4.18 13.68
CA TYR A 294 17.00 4.48 14.89
C TYR A 294 17.67 5.56 15.75
N ILE A 295 17.84 6.76 15.18
CA ILE A 295 18.47 7.93 15.79
C ILE A 295 17.54 8.59 16.81
N CYS A 296 16.24 8.69 16.51
CA CYS A 296 15.26 9.28 17.41
C CYS A 296 13.85 8.69 17.23
N PRO A 297 13.01 8.66 18.28
CA PRO A 297 11.67 8.06 18.21
C PRO A 297 10.67 8.87 17.36
N GLN A 298 10.95 10.16 17.11
CA GLN A 298 10.10 11.04 16.30
C GLN A 298 9.97 10.54 14.84
N LEU A 299 10.96 9.77 14.38
CA LEU A 299 10.96 9.10 13.07
C LEU A 299 9.67 8.31 12.82
N VAL A 300 9.15 7.61 13.83
CA VAL A 300 7.92 6.80 13.69
C VAL A 300 6.72 7.65 13.29
N LYS A 301 6.60 8.86 13.85
CA LYS A 301 5.51 9.79 13.47
C LYS A 301 5.63 10.20 12.00
N GLN A 302 6.84 10.47 11.53
CA GLN A 302 7.09 10.87 10.15
C GLN A 302 6.91 9.69 9.17
N ALA A 303 7.33 8.49 9.57
CA ALA A 303 7.11 7.26 8.82
C ALA A 303 5.61 7.03 8.56
N ILE A 304 4.79 7.08 9.62
CA ILE A 304 3.32 6.95 9.50
C ILE A 304 2.74 8.06 8.63
N ALA A 305 3.30 9.27 8.68
CA ALA A 305 2.87 10.37 7.81
C ALA A 305 3.14 10.13 6.33
N GLY A 306 4.17 9.36 6.00
CA GLY A 306 4.44 8.86 4.64
C GLY A 306 3.70 7.56 4.29
N GLY A 307 2.88 7.00 5.18
CA GLY A 307 2.19 5.72 4.97
C GLY A 307 3.03 4.47 5.26
N ILE A 308 4.14 4.60 6.00
CA ILE A 308 5.02 3.49 6.39
C ILE A 308 4.51 2.84 7.68
N THR A 309 4.45 1.51 7.68
CA THR A 309 3.93 0.69 8.79
C THR A 309 4.92 -0.34 9.32
N THR A 310 6.07 -0.50 8.65
CA THR A 310 7.16 -1.39 9.05
C THR A 310 8.50 -0.69 8.90
N LEU A 311 9.32 -0.74 9.94
CA LEU A 311 10.67 -0.18 9.97
C LEU A 311 11.68 -1.30 10.22
N ILE A 312 12.71 -1.39 9.38
CA ILE A 312 13.81 -2.33 9.54
C ILE A 312 15.13 -1.55 9.44
N GLY A 313 16.02 -1.82 10.37
CA GLY A 313 17.33 -1.17 10.44
C GLY A 313 17.91 -1.32 11.84
N GLY A 314 18.74 -0.38 12.26
CA GLY A 314 19.47 -0.50 13.53
C GLY A 314 19.78 0.85 14.16
N GLY A 315 20.04 0.81 15.45
CA GLY A 315 20.40 2.00 16.22
C GLY A 315 20.18 1.86 17.72
N SER A 316 20.66 2.85 18.46
CA SER A 316 20.53 2.95 19.92
C SER A 316 20.26 4.40 20.37
N GLY A 317 19.65 5.22 19.52
CA GLY A 317 19.54 6.67 19.70
C GLY A 317 20.63 7.45 18.96
N PRO A 318 20.89 8.72 19.28
CA PRO A 318 21.74 9.61 18.47
C PRO A 318 23.25 9.42 18.70
N ALA A 319 23.68 8.21 19.08
CA ALA A 319 25.08 7.86 19.20
C ALA A 319 25.78 7.95 17.84
N ALA A 320 27.08 8.28 17.81
CA ALA A 320 27.86 8.40 16.57
C ALA A 320 27.72 7.17 15.66
N GLY A 321 27.86 5.97 16.24
CA GLY A 321 27.70 4.72 15.49
C GLY A 321 26.31 4.54 14.87
N THR A 322 25.23 5.02 15.50
CA THR A 322 23.86 4.97 14.95
C THR A 322 23.60 6.08 13.94
N ARG A 323 24.21 7.26 14.12
CA ARG A 323 24.16 8.35 13.14
C ARG A 323 24.85 7.98 11.82
N ALA A 324 25.81 7.05 11.87
CA ALA A 324 26.52 6.56 10.70
C ALA A 324 26.01 5.21 10.18
N THR A 325 25.55 4.30 11.06
CA THR A 325 25.27 2.91 10.67
C THR A 325 23.95 2.38 11.25
N THR A 326 23.23 1.57 10.47
CA THR A 326 22.05 0.80 10.92
C THR A 326 22.45 -0.40 11.80
N CYS A 327 23.11 -0.15 12.92
CA CYS A 327 23.51 -1.19 13.87
C CYS A 327 22.90 -0.93 15.26
N SER A 328 22.24 -1.95 15.83
CA SER A 328 21.96 -2.07 17.27
C SER A 328 23.00 -3.03 17.87
N PRO A 329 24.19 -2.55 18.28
CA PRO A 329 25.32 -3.42 18.59
C PRO A 329 25.15 -4.16 19.93
N GLY A 330 25.26 -5.48 19.89
CA GLY A 330 25.26 -6.34 21.08
C GLY A 330 23.86 -6.64 21.65
N PRO A 331 23.75 -7.68 22.51
CA PRO A 331 22.46 -8.11 23.08
C PRO A 331 21.68 -7.03 23.82
N ASP A 332 22.34 -6.25 24.67
CA ASP A 332 21.68 -5.25 25.51
C ASP A 332 21.04 -4.13 24.67
N CYS A 333 21.71 -3.67 23.60
CA CYS A 333 21.14 -2.67 22.71
C CYS A 333 19.90 -3.20 22.00
N ILE A 334 19.93 -4.46 21.54
CA ILE A 334 18.80 -5.11 20.87
C ILE A 334 17.61 -5.22 21.83
N GLU A 335 17.83 -5.74 23.05
CA GLU A 335 16.79 -5.83 24.09
C GLU A 335 16.17 -4.46 24.40
N ASN A 336 17.02 -3.46 24.68
CA ASN A 336 16.57 -2.10 25.02
C ASN A 336 15.72 -1.49 23.90
N MET A 337 16.11 -1.68 22.65
CA MET A 337 15.36 -1.14 21.50
C MET A 337 14.02 -1.86 21.31
N MET A 338 13.96 -3.17 21.51
CA MET A 338 12.69 -3.91 21.49
C MET A 338 11.74 -3.44 22.60
N GLN A 339 12.25 -3.24 23.82
CA GLN A 339 11.46 -2.72 24.94
C GLN A 339 10.98 -1.29 24.70
N SER A 340 11.85 -0.42 24.17
CA SER A 340 11.55 0.98 23.87
C SER A 340 10.44 1.14 22.82
N THR A 341 10.37 0.22 21.87
CA THR A 341 9.44 0.29 20.72
C THR A 341 8.13 -0.49 20.94
N ASP A 342 7.96 -1.17 22.08
CA ASP A 342 6.82 -2.06 22.38
C ASP A 342 5.45 -1.38 22.26
N ASN A 343 5.37 -0.07 22.52
CA ASN A 343 4.12 0.69 22.44
C ASN A 343 3.96 1.54 21.17
N MET A 344 4.88 1.43 20.20
CA MET A 344 4.82 2.21 18.96
C MET A 344 4.01 1.48 17.87
N PRO A 345 3.10 2.15 17.13
CA PRO A 345 2.12 1.50 16.25
C PRO A 345 2.66 1.11 14.87
N VAL A 346 3.87 0.57 14.79
CA VAL A 346 4.49 0.04 13.56
C VAL A 346 5.20 -1.28 13.88
N ASN A 347 5.46 -2.08 12.85
CA ASN A 347 6.32 -3.25 12.97
C ASN A 347 7.79 -2.82 13.02
N PHE A 348 8.63 -3.59 13.72
CA PHE A 348 10.06 -3.32 13.83
C PHE A 348 10.90 -4.55 13.48
N GLY A 349 12.03 -4.34 12.81
CA GLY A 349 13.15 -5.28 12.74
C GLY A 349 14.44 -4.56 13.14
N PHE A 350 15.28 -5.23 13.92
CA PHE A 350 16.55 -4.70 14.40
C PHE A 350 17.72 -5.46 13.79
N THR A 351 18.68 -4.75 13.23
CA THR A 351 19.92 -5.30 12.66
C THR A 351 21.08 -5.13 13.63
N GLY A 352 21.82 -6.21 13.85
CA GLY A 352 23.08 -6.18 14.60
C GLY A 352 24.24 -5.65 13.74
N LYS A 353 25.41 -5.48 14.35
CA LYS A 353 26.65 -5.16 13.63
C LYS A 353 27.27 -6.45 13.08
N GLY A 354 27.56 -6.47 11.78
CA GLY A 354 28.12 -7.61 11.05
C GLY A 354 29.65 -7.61 10.90
N ASN A 355 30.33 -6.51 11.22
CA ASN A 355 31.78 -6.38 11.01
C ASN A 355 32.61 -7.10 12.09
N THR A 356 33.20 -8.24 11.74
CA THR A 356 34.25 -8.94 12.51
C THR A 356 35.00 -9.90 11.59
N SER A 357 36.27 -10.18 11.84
CA SER A 357 37.12 -11.00 10.95
C SER A 357 37.28 -12.46 11.39
N TYR A 358 36.42 -12.95 12.29
CA TYR A 358 36.46 -14.35 12.72
C TYR A 358 35.91 -15.28 11.65
N THR A 359 36.79 -15.86 10.83
CA THR A 359 36.44 -16.77 9.72
C THR A 359 36.67 -18.25 10.04
N GLN A 360 37.13 -18.59 11.25
CA GLN A 360 37.39 -19.97 11.71
C GLN A 360 36.11 -20.73 12.14
N GLY A 361 34.94 -20.25 11.74
CA GLY A 361 33.62 -20.76 12.11
C GLY A 361 32.62 -19.62 12.31
N LEU A 362 31.52 -19.89 13.02
CA LEU A 362 30.54 -18.86 13.34
C LEU A 362 31.12 -17.86 14.34
N ALA A 363 31.21 -16.60 13.93
CA ALA A 363 31.73 -15.53 14.78
C ALA A 363 30.88 -15.35 16.05
N PRO A 364 31.44 -15.56 17.26
CA PRO A 364 30.66 -15.59 18.50
C PRO A 364 29.98 -14.26 18.81
N GLU A 365 30.63 -13.15 18.44
CA GLU A 365 30.09 -11.79 18.59
C GLU A 365 28.85 -11.55 17.72
N LEU A 366 28.83 -12.10 16.49
CA LEU A 366 27.66 -12.02 15.61
C LEU A 366 26.55 -12.95 16.11
N VAL A 367 26.89 -14.20 16.45
CA VAL A 367 25.97 -15.20 17.02
C VAL A 367 25.22 -14.62 18.22
N SER A 368 25.91 -13.95 19.14
CA SER A 368 25.29 -13.36 20.34
C SER A 368 24.19 -12.33 20.01
N GLN A 369 24.38 -11.54 18.97
CA GLN A 369 23.42 -10.53 18.51
C GLN A 369 22.20 -11.18 17.84
N VAL A 370 22.43 -12.20 17.02
CA VAL A 370 21.36 -12.95 16.36
C VAL A 370 20.51 -13.68 17.40
N GLU A 371 21.14 -14.32 18.38
CA GLU A 371 20.44 -14.99 19.49
C GLU A 371 19.66 -14.02 20.38
N ALA A 372 20.15 -12.79 20.54
CA ALA A 372 19.43 -11.70 21.21
C ALA A 372 18.24 -11.16 20.40
N GLY A 373 18.05 -11.61 19.16
CA GLY A 373 16.88 -11.28 18.34
C GLY A 373 17.14 -10.32 17.19
N ALA A 374 18.40 -10.03 16.82
CA ALA A 374 18.68 -9.37 15.56
C ALA A 374 18.14 -10.20 14.39
N MET A 375 17.36 -9.57 13.51
CA MET A 375 16.77 -10.21 12.32
C MET A 375 17.63 -10.09 11.06
N GLY A 376 18.78 -9.42 11.19
CA GLY A 376 19.79 -9.28 10.16
C GLY A 376 21.06 -8.65 10.72
N LEU A 377 22.12 -8.58 9.91
CA LEU A 377 23.41 -8.00 10.29
C LEU A 377 23.87 -6.98 9.24
N LYS A 378 24.29 -5.79 9.70
CA LYS A 378 24.81 -4.71 8.84
C LYS A 378 26.33 -4.70 8.84
N LEU A 379 26.92 -4.84 7.65
CA LEU A 379 28.29 -4.50 7.33
C LEU A 379 28.37 -3.04 6.90
N HIS A 380 29.30 -2.28 7.49
CA HIS A 380 29.50 -0.87 7.14
C HIS A 380 30.98 -0.50 7.04
N GLU A 381 31.34 0.42 6.14
CA GLU A 381 32.71 0.88 5.92
C GLU A 381 33.33 1.57 7.15
N ASP A 382 32.56 2.36 7.89
CA ASP A 382 32.96 2.93 9.19
C ASP A 382 33.38 1.88 10.24
N TRP A 383 32.97 0.63 10.07
CA TRP A 383 33.39 -0.52 10.88
C TRP A 383 34.28 -1.50 10.09
N ALA A 384 34.79 -1.07 8.94
CA ALA A 384 35.56 -1.81 7.93
C ALA A 384 34.80 -2.97 7.27
N SER A 385 34.24 -2.73 6.07
CA SER A 385 33.56 -3.74 5.23
C SER A 385 34.57 -4.56 4.40
N THR A 386 35.55 -5.17 5.07
CA THR A 386 36.62 -5.94 4.42
C THR A 386 36.13 -7.31 3.92
N PRO A 387 36.81 -7.96 2.96
CA PRO A 387 36.49 -9.32 2.53
C PRO A 387 36.35 -10.34 3.66
N ALA A 388 37.20 -10.25 4.70
CA ALA A 388 37.12 -11.13 5.87
C ALA A 388 35.86 -10.89 6.71
N ALA A 389 35.45 -9.63 6.85
CA ALA A 389 34.21 -9.27 7.56
C ALA A 389 32.96 -9.69 6.79
N ILE A 390 32.99 -9.52 5.46
CA ILE A 390 31.94 -9.99 4.56
C ILE A 390 31.74 -11.50 4.72
N ASP A 391 32.82 -12.27 4.65
CA ASP A 391 32.73 -13.73 4.76
C ASP A 391 32.20 -14.18 6.14
N ALA A 392 32.75 -13.65 7.23
CA ALA A 392 32.30 -13.99 8.59
C ALA A 392 30.82 -13.67 8.81
N CYS A 393 30.35 -12.53 8.32
CA CYS A 393 28.94 -12.13 8.40
C CYS A 393 28.04 -13.05 7.59
N LEU A 394 28.42 -13.37 6.34
CA LEU A 394 27.64 -14.24 5.47
C LEU A 394 27.57 -15.68 6.00
N GLN A 395 28.64 -16.21 6.61
CA GLN A 395 28.61 -17.52 7.27
C GLN A 395 27.54 -17.58 8.38
N VAL A 396 27.45 -16.53 9.21
CA VAL A 396 26.44 -16.44 10.28
C VAL A 396 25.04 -16.22 9.71
N ALA A 397 24.91 -15.38 8.69
CA ALA A 397 23.64 -15.14 8.01
C ALA A 397 23.07 -16.42 7.38
N ASP A 398 23.90 -17.19 6.68
CA ASP A 398 23.53 -18.47 6.08
C ASP A 398 23.12 -19.51 7.13
N HIS A 399 23.81 -19.55 8.27
CA HIS A 399 23.52 -20.49 9.35
C HIS A 399 22.17 -20.23 10.04
N TYR A 400 21.82 -18.97 10.29
CA TYR A 400 20.60 -18.59 11.03
C TYR A 400 19.43 -18.13 10.16
N ASP A 401 19.58 -18.16 8.84
CA ASP A 401 18.58 -17.71 7.86
C ASP A 401 18.11 -16.25 8.06
N ILE A 402 19.07 -15.35 8.29
CA ILE A 402 18.83 -13.90 8.47
C ILE A 402 19.46 -13.10 7.33
N GLN A 403 18.98 -11.88 7.07
CA GLN A 403 19.58 -11.09 6.00
C GLN A 403 20.94 -10.48 6.40
N ALA A 404 21.89 -10.47 5.48
CA ALA A 404 23.11 -9.67 5.56
C ALA A 404 22.94 -8.41 4.70
N LEU A 405 23.24 -7.25 5.29
CA LEU A 405 23.09 -5.94 4.66
C LEU A 405 24.46 -5.30 4.57
N ILE A 406 24.77 -4.59 3.48
CA ILE A 406 26.10 -4.02 3.28
C ILE A 406 26.05 -2.59 2.75
N HIS A 407 26.91 -1.80 3.37
CA HIS A 407 27.51 -0.58 2.81
C HIS A 407 28.99 -0.94 2.57
N THR A 408 29.43 -0.94 1.30
CA THR A 408 30.76 -1.47 0.91
C THR A 408 31.88 -0.46 1.13
N ASP A 409 33.13 -0.86 0.92
CA ASP A 409 34.33 -0.04 1.12
C ASP A 409 34.46 1.05 0.03
N THR A 410 34.02 2.28 0.30
CA THR A 410 34.11 3.41 -0.65
C THR A 410 35.54 3.72 -1.03
N LEU A 411 36.47 3.56 -0.08
CA LEU A 411 37.87 3.92 -0.22
C LEU A 411 38.64 2.92 -1.09
N ASN A 412 38.06 1.76 -1.37
CA ASN A 412 38.73 0.62 -1.99
C ASN A 412 39.99 0.21 -1.20
N GLU A 413 39.97 0.37 0.14
CA GLU A 413 41.13 0.14 1.00
C GLU A 413 41.56 -1.33 0.99
N SER A 414 40.59 -2.23 1.13
CA SER A 414 40.83 -3.68 1.11
C SER A 414 40.77 -4.28 -0.29
N GLY A 415 40.23 -3.54 -1.26
CA GLY A 415 40.06 -4.01 -2.63
C GLY A 415 39.02 -3.21 -3.43
N CYS A 416 39.00 -3.42 -4.73
CA CYS A 416 37.97 -2.88 -5.62
C CYS A 416 36.67 -3.72 -5.54
N LEU A 417 35.63 -3.26 -6.24
CA LEU A 417 34.32 -3.90 -6.24
C LEU A 417 34.37 -5.41 -6.55
N GLU A 418 35.20 -5.82 -7.51
CA GLU A 418 35.31 -7.21 -7.94
C GLU A 418 35.69 -8.13 -6.78
N GLN A 419 36.60 -7.68 -5.91
CA GLN A 419 37.05 -8.46 -4.75
C GLN A 419 35.96 -8.55 -3.67
N THR A 420 35.14 -7.51 -3.52
CA THR A 420 33.95 -7.54 -2.66
C THR A 420 32.89 -8.50 -3.20
N VAL A 421 32.66 -8.51 -4.52
CA VAL A 421 31.75 -9.47 -5.17
C VAL A 421 32.26 -10.90 -5.05
N GLU A 422 33.56 -11.13 -5.21
CA GLU A 422 34.20 -12.42 -4.92
C GLU A 422 33.99 -12.86 -3.46
N ALA A 423 34.10 -11.93 -2.50
CA ALA A 423 33.86 -12.20 -1.08
C ALA A 423 32.40 -12.55 -0.78
N PHE A 424 31.44 -12.08 -1.57
CA PHE A 424 30.06 -12.54 -1.48
C PHE A 424 29.95 -14.04 -1.77
N ALA A 425 30.83 -14.58 -2.63
CA ALA A 425 30.88 -16.00 -3.00
C ALA A 425 29.52 -16.55 -3.46
N GLY A 426 28.76 -15.74 -4.21
CA GLY A 426 27.42 -16.08 -4.70
C GLY A 426 26.33 -16.14 -3.62
N ARG A 427 26.62 -15.79 -2.36
CA ARG A 427 25.64 -15.78 -1.26
C ARG A 427 24.77 -14.53 -1.32
N CYS A 428 23.52 -14.66 -0.88
CA CYS A 428 22.56 -13.57 -0.87
C CYS A 428 23.04 -12.38 -0.02
N ILE A 429 22.98 -11.16 -0.53
CA ILE A 429 23.31 -9.96 0.26
C ILE A 429 22.50 -8.75 -0.18
N HIS A 430 22.06 -7.94 0.79
CA HIS A 430 21.34 -6.70 0.52
C HIS A 430 22.32 -5.52 0.46
N ALA A 431 22.61 -5.05 -0.76
CA ALA A 431 23.42 -3.85 -0.98
C ALA A 431 22.54 -2.60 -0.84
N TYR A 432 22.86 -1.78 0.17
CA TYR A 432 22.23 -0.47 0.34
C TYR A 432 22.77 0.55 -0.66
N HIS A 433 21.96 1.58 -0.93
CA HIS A 433 22.29 2.76 -1.75
C HIS A 433 23.25 2.40 -2.90
N ALA A 434 22.79 1.48 -3.74
CA ALA A 434 23.60 0.82 -4.75
C ALA A 434 24.16 1.81 -5.79
N GLU A 435 23.64 3.03 -5.91
CA GLU A 435 24.23 4.08 -6.74
C GLU A 435 25.57 4.61 -6.21
N GLY A 436 25.80 4.44 -4.91
CA GLY A 436 27.01 4.78 -4.19
C GLY A 436 27.14 6.22 -3.69
N ALA A 437 26.12 7.07 -3.78
CA ALA A 437 26.18 8.41 -3.17
C ALA A 437 26.03 8.29 -1.64
N GLY A 438 25.10 7.44 -1.19
CA GLY A 438 24.99 7.00 0.20
C GLY A 438 26.21 6.23 0.70
N GLY A 439 27.02 5.68 -0.21
CA GLY A 439 28.34 5.07 0.02
C GLY A 439 28.53 3.69 -0.61
N GLY A 440 29.77 3.28 -0.76
CA GLY A 440 30.19 2.08 -1.47
C GLY A 440 31.28 2.34 -2.51
N HIS A 441 31.87 1.28 -3.06
CA HIS A 441 33.05 1.33 -3.93
C HIS A 441 32.97 2.46 -4.96
N ALA A 442 33.89 3.42 -4.86
CA ALA A 442 33.93 4.54 -5.79
C ALA A 442 34.77 4.17 -7.02
N PRO A 443 34.27 4.37 -8.26
CA PRO A 443 32.98 4.97 -8.61
C PRO A 443 31.87 3.96 -8.96
N ASP A 444 32.13 2.66 -8.89
CA ASP A 444 31.45 1.64 -9.70
C ASP A 444 30.55 0.67 -8.95
N ILE A 445 30.29 0.87 -7.64
CA ILE A 445 29.38 0.04 -6.84
C ILE A 445 28.03 -0.25 -7.50
N ILE A 446 27.51 0.65 -8.34
CA ILE A 446 26.24 0.46 -9.07
C ILE A 446 26.23 -0.78 -9.97
N ALA A 447 27.40 -1.30 -10.36
CA ALA A 447 27.52 -2.53 -11.13
C ALA A 447 26.95 -3.77 -10.38
N VAL A 448 26.85 -3.74 -9.04
CA VAL A 448 26.22 -4.82 -8.26
C VAL A 448 24.73 -5.02 -8.60
N CYS A 449 24.09 -4.05 -9.28
CA CYS A 449 22.73 -4.24 -9.78
C CYS A 449 22.64 -5.37 -10.83
N GLY A 450 23.76 -5.75 -11.44
CA GLY A 450 23.88 -6.87 -12.37
C GLY A 450 24.05 -8.24 -11.70
N GLU A 451 24.32 -8.29 -10.40
CA GLU A 451 24.62 -9.54 -9.69
C GLU A 451 23.34 -10.26 -9.23
N SER A 452 23.25 -11.55 -9.56
CA SER A 452 22.03 -12.35 -9.30
C SER A 452 21.76 -12.62 -7.81
N ASN A 453 22.81 -12.66 -6.99
CA ASN A 453 22.74 -12.88 -5.55
C ASN A 453 22.65 -11.56 -4.75
N VAL A 454 22.72 -10.40 -5.40
CA VAL A 454 22.63 -9.10 -4.74
C VAL A 454 21.21 -8.56 -4.82
N ILE A 455 20.75 -8.03 -3.69
CA ILE A 455 19.52 -7.27 -3.56
C ILE A 455 19.90 -5.78 -3.54
N PRO A 456 19.92 -5.08 -4.67
CA PRO A 456 20.22 -3.66 -4.69
C PRO A 456 18.98 -2.87 -4.25
N SER A 457 19.23 -1.94 -3.34
CA SER A 457 18.29 -0.92 -2.93
C SER A 457 18.87 0.48 -3.17
N SER A 458 17.98 1.46 -3.18
CA SER A 458 18.34 2.87 -3.19
C SER A 458 17.86 3.57 -1.93
N THR A 459 18.54 4.65 -1.59
CA THR A 459 18.09 5.62 -0.59
C THR A 459 17.50 6.84 -1.29
N ASN A 460 16.69 7.61 -0.57
CA ASN A 460 15.77 8.54 -1.24
C ASN A 460 16.27 9.96 -1.57
N PRO A 461 17.42 10.49 -1.08
CA PRO A 461 17.78 11.87 -1.42
C PRO A 461 18.24 12.08 -2.86
N THR A 462 18.84 11.08 -3.47
CA THR A 462 19.29 11.16 -4.87
C THR A 462 18.11 11.12 -5.85
N ARG A 463 16.88 10.91 -5.35
CA ARG A 463 15.76 10.47 -6.15
C ARG A 463 14.64 11.51 -6.31
N PRO A 464 14.10 11.67 -7.52
CA PRO A 464 14.82 11.42 -8.76
C PRO A 464 16.02 12.37 -8.90
N TYR A 465 16.83 12.19 -9.93
CA TYR A 465 17.89 13.15 -10.24
C TYR A 465 17.30 14.53 -10.64
N THR A 466 17.63 15.57 -9.89
CA THR A 466 17.18 16.96 -10.11
C THR A 466 18.36 17.93 -10.18
N LYS A 467 18.11 19.18 -10.58
CA LYS A 467 19.15 20.23 -10.67
C LYS A 467 19.95 20.44 -9.39
N ASN A 468 19.32 20.30 -8.23
CA ASN A 468 19.96 20.55 -6.93
C ASN A 468 20.55 19.28 -6.29
N THR A 469 20.33 18.10 -6.89
CA THR A 469 20.67 16.82 -6.25
C THR A 469 22.16 16.68 -5.96
N VAL A 470 23.02 17.06 -6.91
CA VAL A 470 24.49 16.93 -6.77
C VAL A 470 25.01 17.89 -5.71
N ASP A 471 24.64 19.17 -5.78
CA ASP A 471 25.07 20.19 -4.84
C ASP A 471 24.60 19.87 -3.40
N GLU A 472 23.35 19.44 -3.23
CA GLU A 472 22.83 19.02 -1.93
C GLU A 472 23.60 17.80 -1.39
N ALA A 473 23.83 16.79 -2.23
CA ALA A 473 24.48 15.55 -1.80
C ALA A 473 25.95 15.77 -1.42
N LEU A 474 26.67 16.65 -2.14
CA LEU A 474 28.06 17.00 -1.83
C LEU A 474 28.16 17.67 -0.45
N ASP A 475 27.32 18.67 -0.20
CA ASP A 475 27.30 19.39 1.07
C ASP A 475 26.85 18.49 2.23
N MET A 476 25.85 17.64 1.99
CA MET A 476 25.39 16.64 2.95
C MET A 476 26.50 15.64 3.31
N LEU A 477 27.24 15.14 2.31
CA LEU A 477 28.33 14.19 2.51
C LEU A 477 29.43 14.78 3.39
N ILE A 478 29.84 16.02 3.09
CA ILE A 478 30.86 16.76 3.84
C ILE A 478 30.46 16.87 5.31
N ILE A 479 29.20 17.21 5.60
CA ILE A 479 28.69 17.33 6.98
C ILE A 479 28.61 15.95 7.66
N CYS A 480 28.05 14.94 6.99
CA CYS A 480 27.84 13.62 7.55
C CYS A 480 29.15 12.92 7.93
N HIS A 481 30.21 13.13 7.14
CA HIS A 481 31.51 12.48 7.34
C HIS A 481 32.57 13.42 7.96
N HIS A 482 32.16 14.61 8.43
CA HIS A 482 33.05 15.60 9.08
C HIS A 482 34.27 15.98 8.21
N LEU A 483 34.07 16.06 6.89
CA LEU A 483 35.10 16.45 5.93
C LEU A 483 35.30 17.98 5.98
N ASP A 484 36.51 18.44 5.64
CA ASP A 484 36.84 19.87 5.53
C ASP A 484 36.99 20.28 4.05
N ARG A 485 36.21 21.27 3.63
CA ARG A 485 36.29 21.84 2.26
C ARG A 485 37.65 22.45 1.93
N ASN A 486 38.48 22.73 2.94
CA ASN A 486 39.82 23.29 2.74
C ASN A 486 40.90 22.20 2.61
N ILE A 487 40.55 20.93 2.84
CA ILE A 487 41.45 19.78 2.66
C ILE A 487 41.20 19.21 1.26
N LYS A 488 42.25 19.14 0.45
CA LYS A 488 42.16 18.69 -0.95
C LYS A 488 41.72 17.22 -1.03
N GLU A 489 42.24 16.39 -0.15
CA GLU A 489 41.96 14.97 -0.06
C GLU A 489 40.48 14.71 0.25
N ASP A 490 39.91 15.48 1.19
CA ASP A 490 38.51 15.44 1.59
C ASP A 490 37.57 15.84 0.44
N LEU A 491 37.90 16.92 -0.28
CA LEU A 491 37.15 17.31 -1.48
C LEU A 491 37.25 16.26 -2.58
N SER A 492 38.44 15.69 -2.81
CA SER A 492 38.63 14.66 -3.83
C SER A 492 37.83 13.39 -3.52
N PHE A 493 37.73 13.01 -2.24
CA PHE A 493 36.87 11.92 -1.79
C PHE A 493 35.39 12.24 -1.97
N ALA A 494 34.96 13.47 -1.65
CA ALA A 494 33.57 13.87 -1.83
C ALA A 494 33.15 13.90 -3.30
N GLU A 495 34.01 14.42 -4.18
CA GLU A 495 33.80 14.47 -5.64
C GLU A 495 33.84 13.08 -6.28
N SER A 496 34.61 12.13 -5.74
CA SER A 496 34.61 10.75 -6.24
C SER A 496 33.35 9.98 -5.83
N ARG A 497 32.71 10.35 -4.70
CA ARG A 497 31.50 9.71 -4.16
C ARG A 497 30.20 10.26 -4.75
N ILE A 498 30.09 11.58 -4.94
CA ILE A 498 28.88 12.22 -5.48
C ILE A 498 29.00 12.42 -6.98
N ARG A 499 28.38 11.52 -7.75
CA ARG A 499 28.53 11.46 -9.21
C ARG A 499 27.18 11.66 -9.90
N ALA A 500 27.09 12.66 -10.76
CA ALA A 500 25.87 12.94 -11.52
C ALA A 500 25.48 11.76 -12.43
N GLU A 501 26.48 11.08 -12.99
CA GLU A 501 26.35 9.98 -13.94
C GLU A 501 25.71 8.74 -13.29
N THR A 502 26.17 8.33 -12.09
CA THR A 502 25.59 7.17 -11.40
C THR A 502 24.21 7.50 -10.81
N ILE A 503 24.01 8.75 -10.34
CA ILE A 503 22.70 9.26 -9.90
C ILE A 503 21.69 9.27 -11.06
N ALA A 504 22.09 9.66 -12.27
CA ALA A 504 21.25 9.60 -13.47
C ALA A 504 20.98 8.14 -13.90
N ALA A 505 21.99 7.28 -13.87
CA ALA A 505 21.82 5.86 -14.18
C ALA A 505 20.87 5.16 -13.21
N GLU A 506 20.92 5.51 -11.93
CA GLU A 506 20.03 4.96 -10.89
C GLU A 506 18.54 5.19 -11.22
N ASP A 507 18.18 6.35 -11.80
CA ASP A 507 16.80 6.63 -12.23
C ASP A 507 16.35 5.60 -13.29
N VAL A 508 17.23 5.32 -14.27
CA VAL A 508 16.98 4.33 -15.33
C VAL A 508 16.90 2.91 -14.76
N LEU A 509 17.82 2.55 -13.85
CA LEU A 509 17.87 1.22 -13.24
C LEU A 509 16.63 0.94 -12.37
N HIS A 510 16.05 1.96 -11.74
CA HIS A 510 14.74 1.82 -11.11
C HIS A 510 13.65 1.51 -12.13
N ASP A 511 13.60 2.27 -13.23
CA ASP A 511 12.53 2.18 -14.23
C ASP A 511 12.51 0.82 -14.93
N ILE A 512 13.69 0.26 -15.25
CA ILE A 512 13.82 -1.05 -15.90
C ILE A 512 13.76 -2.24 -14.93
N GLY A 513 13.65 -1.98 -13.62
CA GLY A 513 13.56 -3.04 -12.60
C GLY A 513 14.89 -3.71 -12.25
N ALA A 514 16.01 -3.01 -12.44
CA ALA A 514 17.35 -3.46 -12.02
C ALA A 514 17.70 -3.03 -10.59
N ILE A 515 17.02 -2.05 -10.00
CA ILE A 515 17.02 -1.80 -8.56
C ILE A 515 15.68 -2.24 -7.97
N SER A 516 15.72 -3.04 -6.91
CA SER A 516 14.54 -3.80 -6.44
C SER A 516 13.82 -3.16 -5.26
N ILE A 517 14.52 -2.33 -4.48
CA ILE A 517 14.01 -1.77 -3.22
C ILE A 517 14.26 -0.27 -3.15
N TYR A 518 13.30 0.41 -2.51
CA TYR A 518 13.39 1.81 -2.13
C TYR A 518 13.39 1.93 -0.60
N SER A 519 14.30 2.74 -0.06
CA SER A 519 14.46 2.93 1.39
C SER A 519 14.76 4.38 1.73
N SER A 520 14.77 4.74 3.02
CA SER A 520 15.09 6.12 3.42
C SER A 520 16.58 6.38 3.56
N ASP A 521 17.24 5.75 4.54
CA ASP A 521 18.47 6.20 5.21
C ASP A 521 18.23 7.30 6.27
N SER A 522 17.20 7.11 7.09
CA SER A 522 16.59 8.17 7.90
C SER A 522 17.57 8.98 8.77
N LEU A 523 17.73 10.28 8.48
CA LEU A 523 18.66 11.20 9.16
C LEU A 523 20.15 10.85 9.03
N ALA A 524 20.51 9.95 8.11
CA ALA A 524 21.88 9.54 7.83
C ALA A 524 22.15 9.54 6.31
N MET A 525 21.78 10.65 5.65
CA MET A 525 21.64 10.77 4.18
C MET A 525 20.32 10.20 3.63
N GLY A 526 19.20 10.49 4.31
CA GLY A 526 17.88 10.00 3.93
C GLY A 526 16.71 10.60 4.71
N ARG A 527 15.51 10.54 4.12
CA ARG A 527 14.30 11.20 4.64
C ARG A 527 13.17 10.19 4.89
N ILE A 528 12.91 9.81 6.14
CA ILE A 528 11.97 8.73 6.46
C ILE A 528 10.54 8.94 5.93
N GLY A 529 10.06 10.18 5.89
CA GLY A 529 8.70 10.51 5.44
C GLY A 529 8.51 10.48 3.92
N GLU A 530 9.58 10.28 3.15
CA GLU A 530 9.59 10.49 1.70
C GLU A 530 9.84 9.20 0.89
N VAL A 531 9.91 8.01 1.51
CA VAL A 531 10.10 6.74 0.78
C VAL A 531 9.03 6.56 -0.30
N VAL A 532 7.76 6.78 0.06
CA VAL A 532 6.63 6.63 -0.85
C VAL A 532 6.63 7.74 -1.91
N SER A 533 6.73 9.02 -1.51
CA SER A 533 6.68 10.14 -2.46
C SER A 533 7.82 10.10 -3.47
N ARG A 534 9.05 9.79 -3.04
CA ARG A 534 10.23 9.73 -3.90
C ARG A 534 10.16 8.59 -4.90
N THR A 535 9.58 7.45 -4.50
CA THR A 535 9.26 6.34 -5.42
C THR A 535 8.40 6.84 -6.57
N TRP A 536 7.31 7.56 -6.27
CA TRP A 536 6.37 8.06 -7.27
C TRP A 536 6.92 9.22 -8.10
N GLN A 537 7.72 10.10 -7.50
CA GLN A 537 8.46 11.15 -8.23
C GLN A 537 9.44 10.57 -9.25
N THR A 538 10.08 9.45 -8.90
CA THR A 538 10.97 8.73 -9.81
C THR A 538 10.18 8.13 -10.98
N ALA A 539 9.07 7.44 -10.69
CA ALA A 539 8.20 6.87 -11.72
C ALA A 539 7.63 7.94 -12.68
N ASP A 540 7.20 9.08 -12.13
CA ASP A 540 6.70 10.26 -12.86
C ASP A 540 7.78 10.83 -13.79
N LYS A 541 8.97 11.14 -13.26
CA LYS A 541 10.08 11.65 -14.08
C LYS A 541 10.42 10.69 -15.21
N MET A 542 10.51 9.40 -14.92
CA MET A 542 10.86 8.41 -15.93
C MET A 542 9.79 8.29 -17.01
N ARG A 543 8.50 8.42 -16.65
CA ARG A 543 7.41 8.39 -17.63
C ARG A 543 7.44 9.60 -18.56
N LEU A 544 7.82 10.77 -18.05
CA LEU A 544 7.99 12.01 -18.82
C LEU A 544 9.17 11.92 -19.79
N VAL A 545 10.33 11.47 -19.30
CA VAL A 545 11.60 11.51 -20.04
C VAL A 545 11.78 10.32 -20.97
N ARG A 546 11.29 9.13 -20.58
CA ARG A 546 11.53 7.88 -21.33
C ARG A 546 10.28 7.33 -22.02
N GLY A 547 9.12 7.96 -21.81
CA GLY A 547 7.85 7.46 -22.33
C GLY A 547 7.29 6.28 -21.52
N LYS A 548 6.35 5.54 -22.12
CA LYS A 548 5.81 4.30 -21.56
C LYS A 548 6.87 3.20 -21.53
N LEU A 549 6.75 2.26 -20.58
CA LEU A 549 7.51 1.03 -20.65
C LEU A 549 6.99 0.14 -21.79
N ASP A 550 7.84 -0.75 -22.30
CA ASP A 550 7.44 -1.73 -23.33
C ASP A 550 6.31 -2.65 -22.83
N GLU A 551 6.25 -2.91 -21.53
CA GLU A 551 5.22 -3.72 -20.88
C GLU A 551 3.95 -2.92 -20.51
N ASP A 552 3.97 -1.59 -20.57
CA ASP A 552 2.80 -0.77 -20.31
C ASP A 552 1.78 -0.87 -21.46
N SER A 553 0.50 -0.80 -21.11
CA SER A 553 -0.55 -0.67 -22.10
C SER A 553 -0.48 0.70 -22.78
N PRO A 554 -0.93 0.84 -24.05
CA PRO A 554 -1.03 2.14 -24.71
C PRO A 554 -1.86 3.18 -23.92
N ASN A 555 -2.72 2.71 -23.02
CA ASN A 555 -3.76 3.50 -22.39
C ASN A 555 -3.57 3.75 -20.89
N ASN A 556 -2.60 3.10 -20.24
CA ASN A 556 -2.37 3.20 -18.80
C ASN A 556 -0.92 2.84 -18.45
N ASP A 557 -0.50 3.12 -17.22
CA ASP A 557 0.85 2.89 -16.70
C ASP A 557 0.84 1.80 -15.62
N ASN A 558 -0.09 0.84 -15.72
CA ASN A 558 -0.31 -0.17 -14.70
C ASN A 558 0.95 -0.98 -14.39
N PHE A 559 1.72 -1.34 -15.41
CA PHE A 559 2.91 -2.16 -15.21
C PHE A 559 4.00 -1.37 -14.49
N ARG A 560 4.26 -0.13 -14.93
CA ARG A 560 5.14 0.82 -14.23
C ARG A 560 4.70 1.01 -12.78
N VAL A 561 3.42 1.31 -12.53
CA VAL A 561 2.91 1.52 -11.16
C VAL A 561 3.09 0.28 -10.28
N LYS A 562 2.80 -0.92 -10.80
CA LYS A 562 3.03 -2.19 -10.07
C LYS A 562 4.52 -2.44 -9.80
N ARG A 563 5.40 -2.15 -10.77
CA ARG A 563 6.87 -2.25 -10.60
C ARG A 563 7.36 -1.35 -9.48
N TYR A 564 6.88 -0.10 -9.42
CA TYR A 564 7.32 0.87 -8.44
C TYR A 564 6.75 0.65 -7.03
N ILE A 565 5.46 0.31 -6.90
CA ILE A 565 4.89 0.01 -5.57
C ILE A 565 5.57 -1.20 -4.91
N ALA A 566 5.97 -2.20 -5.72
CA ALA A 566 6.69 -3.37 -5.22
C ALA A 566 7.97 -3.01 -4.46
N LYS A 567 8.65 -1.90 -4.85
CA LYS A 567 9.94 -1.48 -4.30
C LYS A 567 9.88 -1.07 -2.84
N TYR A 568 8.72 -0.64 -2.33
CA TYR A 568 8.54 -0.26 -0.93
C TYR A 568 7.51 -1.13 -0.18
N THR A 569 6.93 -2.14 -0.83
CA THR A 569 5.98 -3.07 -0.20
C THR A 569 6.51 -4.51 -0.20
N ILE A 570 6.28 -5.27 -1.27
CA ILE A 570 6.52 -6.72 -1.27
C ILE A 570 8.01 -7.07 -1.39
N ASN A 571 8.80 -6.30 -2.15
CA ASN A 571 10.23 -6.58 -2.33
C ASN A 571 11.02 -6.40 -1.02
N PRO A 572 10.84 -5.32 -0.25
CA PRO A 572 11.35 -5.25 1.12
C PRO A 572 10.96 -6.45 1.99
N ALA A 573 9.70 -6.90 1.90
CA ALA A 573 9.21 -8.01 2.70
C ALA A 573 9.89 -9.34 2.31
N LEU A 574 10.09 -9.58 1.02
CA LEU A 574 10.82 -10.74 0.50
C LEU A 574 12.28 -10.71 0.94
N ALA A 575 12.95 -9.56 0.76
CA ALA A 575 14.36 -9.37 1.12
C ALA A 575 14.66 -9.70 2.59
N HIS A 576 13.72 -9.41 3.48
CA HIS A 576 13.89 -9.57 4.92
C HIS A 576 13.11 -10.75 5.52
N GLY A 577 12.58 -11.64 4.68
CA GLY A 577 11.97 -12.89 5.15
C GLY A 577 10.68 -12.70 5.94
N ILE A 578 9.90 -11.67 5.61
CA ILE A 578 8.63 -11.30 6.28
C ILE A 578 7.43 -11.21 5.33
N ALA A 579 7.59 -11.63 4.06
CA ALA A 579 6.56 -11.56 3.03
C ALA A 579 5.29 -12.38 3.34
N SER A 580 5.37 -13.38 4.23
CA SER A 580 4.21 -14.12 4.72
C SER A 580 3.33 -13.31 5.67
N TYR A 581 3.87 -12.27 6.29
CA TYR A 581 3.18 -11.47 7.29
C TYR A 581 2.67 -10.12 6.75
N VAL A 582 3.44 -9.47 5.88
CA VAL A 582 3.19 -8.10 5.40
C VAL A 582 3.67 -7.92 3.95
N GLY A 583 3.55 -6.69 3.41
CA GLY A 583 4.15 -6.30 2.13
C GLY A 583 3.20 -6.31 0.94
N SER A 584 1.95 -6.77 1.10
CA SER A 584 0.93 -6.71 0.04
C SER A 584 -0.48 -6.84 0.62
N VAL A 585 -1.47 -6.49 -0.19
CA VAL A 585 -2.89 -6.64 0.14
C VAL A 585 -3.34 -8.06 -0.26
N GLU A 586 -3.08 -9.03 0.61
CA GLU A 586 -3.40 -10.45 0.38
C GLU A 586 -4.03 -11.10 1.63
N PRO A 587 -4.97 -12.04 1.48
CA PRO A 587 -5.51 -12.79 2.61
C PRO A 587 -4.43 -13.52 3.41
N GLY A 588 -4.60 -13.58 4.74
CA GLY A 588 -3.65 -14.17 5.68
C GLY A 588 -2.59 -13.19 6.20
N LYS A 589 -2.31 -12.10 5.47
CA LYS A 589 -1.36 -11.07 5.91
C LYS A 589 -1.98 -10.13 6.94
N MET A 590 -1.13 -9.48 7.72
CA MET A 590 -1.54 -8.45 8.68
C MET A 590 -2.23 -7.30 7.94
N ALA A 591 -3.33 -6.80 8.48
CA ALA A 591 -4.10 -5.70 7.90
C ALA A 591 -3.40 -4.35 8.17
N ASP A 592 -2.23 -4.20 7.57
CA ASP A 592 -1.41 -2.98 7.52
C ASP A 592 -1.67 -2.28 6.19
N LEU A 593 -2.59 -1.32 6.21
CA LEU A 593 -3.22 -0.75 5.01
C LEU A 593 -3.22 0.77 5.09
N VAL A 594 -3.12 1.43 3.94
CA VAL A 594 -3.18 2.88 3.83
C VAL A 594 -4.23 3.27 2.82
N LEU A 595 -5.10 4.21 3.19
CA LEU A 595 -6.06 4.79 2.25
C LEU A 595 -5.64 6.21 1.87
N TRP A 596 -5.81 6.51 0.60
CA TRP A 596 -5.39 7.74 -0.05
C TRP A 596 -6.56 8.34 -0.81
N LYS A 597 -6.72 9.66 -0.75
CA LYS A 597 -7.48 10.37 -1.79
C LYS A 597 -6.66 10.31 -3.09
N PRO A 598 -7.26 10.01 -4.26
CA PRO A 598 -6.53 9.98 -5.53
C PRO A 598 -5.66 11.23 -5.78
N GLY A 599 -6.19 12.42 -5.45
CA GLY A 599 -5.45 13.68 -5.60
C GLY A 599 -4.28 13.90 -4.63
N LEU A 600 -4.18 13.09 -3.56
CA LEU A 600 -3.13 13.14 -2.54
C LEU A 600 -2.26 11.86 -2.51
N PHE A 601 -2.49 10.94 -3.45
CA PHE A 601 -1.81 9.65 -3.50
C PHE A 601 -0.28 9.82 -3.48
N GLY A 602 0.39 9.06 -2.62
CA GLY A 602 1.84 9.10 -2.49
C GLY A 602 2.41 10.30 -1.71
N ALA A 603 1.64 11.38 -1.51
CA ALA A 603 2.08 12.54 -0.73
C ALA A 603 1.54 12.55 0.70
N LYS A 604 0.21 12.38 0.88
CA LYS A 604 -0.45 12.51 2.17
C LYS A 604 -1.58 11.48 2.32
N PRO A 605 -1.46 10.49 3.21
CA PRO A 605 -2.51 9.51 3.42
C PRO A 605 -3.75 10.17 4.06
N GLU A 606 -4.92 9.61 3.74
CA GLU A 606 -6.18 9.96 4.41
C GLU A 606 -6.25 9.26 5.78
N LEU A 607 -5.91 7.98 5.81
CA LEU A 607 -5.82 7.20 7.04
C LEU A 607 -4.86 6.01 6.90
N VAL A 608 -4.31 5.58 8.03
CA VAL A 608 -3.39 4.45 8.16
C VAL A 608 -3.97 3.44 9.15
N ILE A 609 -4.08 2.20 8.71
CA ILE A 609 -4.55 1.04 9.48
C ILE A 609 -3.34 0.16 9.80
N LYS A 610 -3.25 -0.28 11.05
CA LYS A 610 -2.24 -1.24 11.52
C LYS A 610 -2.95 -2.38 12.24
N GLY A 611 -2.71 -3.61 11.81
CA GLY A 611 -3.35 -4.80 12.36
C GLY A 611 -4.87 -4.64 12.48
N GLY A 612 -5.51 -4.04 11.48
CA GLY A 612 -6.98 -3.87 11.44
C GLY A 612 -7.54 -2.69 12.23
N GLN A 613 -6.71 -1.89 12.92
CA GLN A 613 -7.17 -0.68 13.63
C GLN A 613 -6.56 0.59 13.06
N ILE A 614 -7.34 1.67 13.00
CA ILE A 614 -6.86 2.97 12.52
C ILE A 614 -5.88 3.56 13.55
N ILE A 615 -4.64 3.79 13.12
CA ILE A 615 -3.56 4.36 13.96
C ILE A 615 -3.34 5.85 13.71
N SER A 616 -3.72 6.32 12.52
CA SER A 616 -3.56 7.71 12.10
C SER A 616 -4.60 8.09 11.06
N ALA A 617 -5.13 9.31 11.10
CA ALA A 617 -6.10 9.79 10.12
C ALA A 617 -6.09 11.32 9.99
N GLN A 618 -6.47 11.83 8.82
CA GLN A 618 -6.74 13.25 8.59
C GLN A 618 -7.98 13.65 9.39
N ILE A 619 -7.77 14.42 10.45
CA ILE A 619 -8.83 14.87 11.34
C ILE A 619 -8.62 16.34 11.68
N GLY A 620 -9.73 17.06 11.73
CA GLY A 620 -9.84 18.45 12.12
C GLY A 620 -9.62 18.69 13.61
N LEU A 621 -10.17 19.79 14.11
CA LEU A 621 -10.20 20.07 15.55
C LEU A 621 -11.12 19.09 16.28
N ALA A 622 -10.63 18.58 17.42
CA ALA A 622 -11.40 17.66 18.26
C ALA A 622 -12.67 18.28 18.86
N ASN A 623 -12.78 19.62 18.90
CA ASN A 623 -13.98 20.34 19.33
C ASN A 623 -14.91 20.73 18.15
N GLY A 624 -14.63 20.26 16.93
CA GLY A 624 -15.50 20.48 15.78
C GLY A 624 -16.82 19.69 15.91
N SER A 625 -17.91 20.22 15.36
CA SER A 625 -19.19 19.51 15.27
C SER A 625 -19.15 18.30 14.33
N ILE A 626 -18.15 18.26 13.45
CA ILE A 626 -17.86 17.20 12.48
C ILE A 626 -16.33 17.02 12.38
N PRO A 627 -15.84 15.83 11.96
CA PRO A 627 -14.41 15.55 11.91
C PRO A 627 -13.61 16.40 10.92
N ASN A 628 -14.28 17.09 9.99
CA ASN A 628 -13.65 17.88 8.93
C ASN A 628 -13.49 19.38 9.30
N ALA A 629 -13.67 19.75 10.57
CA ALA A 629 -13.50 21.13 11.00
C ALA A 629 -12.01 21.53 11.03
N GLU A 630 -11.59 22.46 10.18
CA GLU A 630 -10.19 22.89 10.07
C GLU A 630 -9.55 23.33 11.40
N PRO A 631 -8.22 23.19 11.58
CA PRO A 631 -7.24 22.65 10.63
C PRO A 631 -7.22 21.12 10.55
N MET A 632 -7.32 20.61 9.32
CA MET A 632 -7.13 19.20 8.97
C MET A 632 -5.65 18.84 9.07
N MET A 633 -5.35 17.84 9.89
CA MET A 633 -3.99 17.32 10.05
C MET A 633 -4.03 15.80 10.22
N LEU A 634 -2.95 15.14 9.85
CA LEU A 634 -2.76 13.75 10.19
C LEU A 634 -2.51 13.62 11.70
N ARG A 635 -3.43 12.99 12.41
CA ARG A 635 -3.42 12.88 13.88
C ARG A 635 -3.41 11.43 14.32
N LYS A 636 -2.80 11.19 15.47
CA LYS A 636 -2.78 9.91 16.18
C LYS A 636 -4.21 9.47 16.54
N MET A 637 -4.57 8.22 16.20
CA MET A 637 -5.88 7.63 16.48
C MET A 637 -5.81 6.55 17.57
N PHE A 638 -6.96 5.97 17.94
CA PHE A 638 -7.06 5.01 19.04
C PHE A 638 -6.21 3.74 18.86
N GLY A 639 -6.03 3.26 17.61
CA GLY A 639 -5.16 2.11 17.35
C GLY A 639 -3.70 2.32 17.76
N ALA A 640 -3.28 3.59 17.90
CA ALA A 640 -1.95 4.00 18.34
C ALA A 640 -1.83 4.27 19.85
N CYS A 641 -2.88 4.03 20.64
CA CYS A 641 -2.95 4.41 22.05
C CYS A 641 -2.90 3.20 22.99
N GLY A 642 -2.18 3.36 24.11
CA GLY A 642 -2.11 2.32 25.14
C GLY A 642 -1.56 0.99 24.60
N ILE A 643 -2.12 -0.10 25.10
CA ILE A 643 -1.65 -1.46 24.80
C ILE A 643 -2.21 -2.05 23.50
N SER A 644 -3.10 -1.34 22.78
CA SER A 644 -3.64 -1.84 21.51
C SER A 644 -2.55 -2.00 20.45
N THR A 645 -1.53 -1.15 20.49
CA THR A 645 -0.37 -1.18 19.59
C THR A 645 0.37 -2.51 19.61
N ARG A 646 0.37 -3.20 20.76
CA ARG A 646 1.05 -4.49 20.95
C ARG A 646 0.43 -5.61 20.13
N LYS A 647 -0.91 -5.73 20.14
CA LYS A 647 -1.61 -6.78 19.37
C LYS A 647 -1.70 -6.48 17.87
N ASN A 648 -1.52 -5.21 17.48
CA ASN A 648 -1.65 -4.77 16.10
C ASN A 648 -0.31 -4.75 15.35
N SER A 649 0.82 -4.91 16.04
CA SER A 649 2.16 -4.80 15.48
C SER A 649 3.05 -5.97 15.90
N ALA A 650 4.10 -6.18 15.12
CA ALA A 650 5.10 -7.20 15.38
C ALA A 650 6.52 -6.64 15.60
N VAL A 651 7.36 -7.43 16.25
CA VAL A 651 8.82 -7.32 16.18
C VAL A 651 9.32 -8.57 15.45
N PHE A 652 10.01 -8.35 14.35
CA PHE A 652 10.63 -9.41 13.56
C PHE A 652 12.00 -9.74 14.14
N VAL A 653 12.25 -11.02 14.40
CA VAL A 653 13.45 -11.52 15.10
C VAL A 653 14.01 -12.74 14.38
N SER A 654 15.23 -13.15 14.70
CA SER A 654 15.76 -14.43 14.24
C SER A 654 14.97 -15.61 14.81
N GLN A 655 14.87 -16.71 14.06
CA GLN A 655 14.24 -17.94 14.55
C GLN A 655 14.93 -18.47 15.82
N VAL A 656 16.27 -18.47 15.85
CA VAL A 656 17.05 -18.96 17.00
C VAL A 656 16.75 -18.23 18.31
N SER A 657 16.45 -16.93 18.26
CA SER A 657 16.11 -16.16 19.45
C SER A 657 14.82 -16.64 20.12
N LEU A 658 13.84 -17.06 19.31
CA LEU A 658 12.58 -17.63 19.78
C LEU A 658 12.78 -19.06 20.29
N ASP A 659 13.53 -19.88 19.56
CA ASP A 659 13.81 -21.28 19.92
C ASP A 659 14.53 -21.38 21.28
N LYS A 660 15.45 -20.45 21.55
CA LYS A 660 16.18 -20.37 22.82
C LYS A 660 15.38 -19.69 23.95
N GLY A 661 14.21 -19.15 23.66
CA GLY A 661 13.41 -18.45 24.66
C GLY A 661 14.05 -17.14 25.16
N ILE A 662 14.93 -16.50 24.36
CA ILE A 662 15.69 -15.32 24.80
C ILE A 662 14.81 -14.08 24.74
N VAL A 663 14.25 -13.77 23.56
CA VAL A 663 13.44 -12.57 23.34
C VAL A 663 12.14 -12.56 24.16
N GLN A 664 11.64 -13.73 24.55
CA GLN A 664 10.47 -13.86 25.42
C GLN A 664 10.76 -13.38 26.85
N LYS A 665 12.03 -13.38 27.30
CA LYS A 665 12.44 -12.89 28.62
C LYS A 665 12.47 -11.37 28.70
N TYR A 666 12.54 -10.67 27.57
CA TYR A 666 12.61 -9.20 27.51
C TYR A 666 11.30 -8.52 27.93
N GLY A 667 10.20 -9.27 28.08
CA GLY A 667 8.92 -8.73 28.54
C GLY A 667 8.15 -7.91 27.49
N VAL A 668 8.64 -7.85 26.25
CA VAL A 668 7.97 -7.25 25.09
C VAL A 668 6.62 -7.94 24.85
N LYS A 669 5.58 -7.16 24.55
CA LYS A 669 4.20 -7.62 24.39
C LYS A 669 3.69 -7.51 22.97
N LYS A 670 4.41 -6.83 22.08
CA LYS A 670 4.23 -7.00 20.63
C LYS A 670 4.36 -8.47 20.22
N ILE A 671 3.72 -8.80 19.10
CA ILE A 671 3.83 -10.13 18.50
C ILE A 671 5.29 -10.33 18.07
N LEU A 672 5.95 -11.38 18.53
CA LEU A 672 7.30 -11.74 18.08
C LEU A 672 7.16 -12.73 16.91
N LEU A 673 7.71 -12.39 15.75
CA LEU A 673 7.61 -13.20 14.54
C LEU A 673 9.02 -13.53 14.00
N PRO A 674 9.32 -14.81 13.69
CA PRO A 674 10.60 -15.17 13.10
C PRO A 674 10.66 -14.72 11.65
N VAL A 675 11.83 -14.24 11.24
CA VAL A 675 12.18 -14.12 9.81
C VAL A 675 12.61 -15.47 9.26
N SER A 676 12.34 -15.69 7.97
CA SER A 676 12.74 -16.91 7.28
C SER A 676 12.81 -16.72 5.76
N GLY A 677 13.63 -17.54 5.10
CA GLY A 677 13.80 -17.55 3.66
C GLY A 677 14.71 -16.46 3.10
N SER A 678 15.35 -15.64 3.94
CA SER A 678 16.17 -14.51 3.50
C SER A 678 17.45 -14.91 2.76
N ARG A 679 17.91 -16.16 2.89
CA ARG A 679 19.16 -16.64 2.25
C ARG A 679 18.96 -17.30 0.89
N LYS A 680 17.72 -17.71 0.58
CA LYS A 680 17.39 -18.45 -0.65
C LYS A 680 16.95 -17.55 -1.78
N ILE A 681 16.70 -16.27 -1.49
CA ILE A 681 16.27 -15.30 -2.49
C ILE A 681 17.43 -14.84 -3.36
N THR A 682 17.10 -14.64 -4.62
CA THR A 682 17.95 -14.10 -5.67
C THR A 682 17.20 -12.96 -6.35
N LYS A 683 17.86 -12.29 -7.29
CA LYS A 683 17.26 -11.21 -8.05
C LYS A 683 15.97 -11.64 -8.75
N SER A 684 15.88 -12.89 -9.21
CA SER A 684 14.71 -13.40 -9.92
C SER A 684 13.44 -13.48 -9.06
N ASP A 685 13.56 -13.51 -7.74
CA ASP A 685 12.43 -13.64 -6.83
C ASP A 685 11.69 -12.30 -6.60
N PHE A 686 12.29 -11.16 -6.99
CA PHE A 686 11.69 -9.85 -6.79
C PHE A 686 10.58 -9.55 -7.79
N VAL A 687 9.41 -9.21 -7.25
CA VAL A 687 8.21 -8.89 -8.03
C VAL A 687 8.50 -7.68 -8.91
N LEU A 688 8.45 -7.92 -10.23
CA LEU A 688 8.60 -6.93 -11.30
C LEU A 688 9.95 -6.17 -11.32
N ASN A 689 10.93 -6.60 -10.51
CA ASN A 689 12.22 -5.93 -10.34
C ASN A 689 13.38 -6.93 -10.30
N SER A 690 13.38 -7.84 -11.28
CA SER A 690 14.26 -9.00 -11.35
C SER A 690 15.39 -8.89 -12.39
N LEU A 691 15.56 -7.72 -13.01
CA LEU A 691 16.54 -7.56 -14.09
C LEU A 691 17.97 -7.55 -13.52
N THR A 692 18.86 -8.33 -14.14
CA THR A 692 20.31 -8.38 -13.86
C THR A 692 21.10 -7.88 -15.09
N PRO A 693 21.19 -6.56 -15.32
CA PRO A 693 21.92 -6.03 -16.47
C PRO A 693 23.44 -6.16 -16.26
N LYS A 694 24.20 -6.52 -17.30
CA LYS A 694 25.66 -6.42 -17.27
C LYS A 694 26.06 -4.95 -17.38
N LEU A 695 26.51 -4.36 -16.28
CA LEU A 695 26.87 -2.94 -16.20
C LEU A 695 28.38 -2.76 -16.29
N SER A 696 28.80 -1.63 -16.87
CA SER A 696 30.17 -1.14 -16.88
C SER A 696 30.14 0.33 -16.48
N VAL A 697 31.09 0.75 -15.64
CA VAL A 697 31.26 2.15 -15.24
C VAL A 697 32.61 2.63 -15.72
N HIS A 698 32.64 3.75 -16.44
CA HIS A 698 33.91 4.31 -16.92
C HIS A 698 34.70 4.88 -15.72
N PRO A 699 35.96 4.49 -15.48
CA PRO A 699 36.69 4.84 -14.26
C PRO A 699 36.99 6.34 -14.11
N GLU A 700 37.17 7.07 -15.22
CA GLU A 700 37.44 8.53 -15.17
C GLU A 700 36.20 9.40 -15.41
N LYS A 701 35.27 8.96 -16.27
CA LYS A 701 34.09 9.75 -16.69
C LYS A 701 32.81 9.35 -15.98
N TYR A 702 32.86 8.27 -15.19
CA TYR A 702 31.74 7.69 -14.43
C TYR A 702 30.51 7.30 -15.24
N LEU A 703 30.60 7.31 -16.58
CA LEU A 703 29.53 6.90 -17.48
C LEU A 703 29.13 5.46 -17.20
N VAL A 704 27.85 5.25 -16.92
CA VAL A 704 27.29 3.92 -16.73
C VAL A 704 26.74 3.42 -18.06
N GLU A 705 27.16 2.22 -18.46
CA GLU A 705 26.75 1.57 -19.69
C GLU A 705 26.15 0.19 -19.40
N TRP A 706 25.01 -0.11 -20.00
CA TRP A 706 24.49 -1.47 -20.08
C TRP A 706 25.07 -2.17 -21.30
N ILE A 707 25.85 -3.22 -21.07
CA ILE A 707 26.41 -4.09 -22.08
C ILE A 707 25.35 -5.12 -22.50
N LYS A 708 24.89 -5.03 -23.74
CA LYS A 708 23.94 -5.97 -24.36
C LYS A 708 24.62 -6.79 -25.45
N GLU A 709 24.24 -8.06 -25.57
CA GLU A 709 24.58 -8.89 -26.73
C GLU A 709 23.40 -8.90 -27.71
N GLU A 710 23.58 -8.25 -28.86
CA GLU A 710 22.57 -8.22 -29.94
C GLU A 710 23.23 -8.75 -31.23
N GLY A 711 22.75 -9.89 -31.75
CA GLY A 711 23.24 -10.46 -33.02
C GLY A 711 24.72 -10.87 -33.01
N GLY A 712 25.24 -11.31 -31.85
CA GLY A 712 26.65 -11.69 -31.69
C GLY A 712 27.62 -10.51 -31.60
N LYS A 713 27.13 -9.27 -31.44
CA LYS A 713 27.94 -8.07 -31.21
C LYS A 713 27.61 -7.46 -29.85
N GLU A 714 28.64 -6.95 -29.18
CA GLU A 714 28.50 -6.15 -27.97
C GLU A 714 27.98 -4.76 -28.35
N LYS A 715 26.86 -4.36 -27.73
CA LYS A 715 26.28 -3.02 -27.83
C LYS A 715 26.24 -2.40 -26.44
N ARG A 716 26.86 -1.23 -26.32
CA ARG A 716 26.88 -0.44 -25.07
C ARG A 716 25.80 0.62 -25.13
N VAL A 717 24.89 0.58 -24.16
CA VAL A 717 23.80 1.55 -24.02
C VAL A 717 24.10 2.42 -22.81
N HIS A 718 24.40 3.69 -23.02
CA HIS A 718 24.61 4.63 -21.93
C HIS A 718 23.30 4.84 -21.14
N LEU A 719 23.35 4.62 -19.83
CA LEU A 719 22.23 4.80 -18.93
C LEU A 719 22.28 6.21 -18.33
N THR A 720 21.48 7.11 -18.88
CA THR A 720 21.43 8.50 -18.43
C THR A 720 20.04 9.10 -18.63
N VAL A 721 19.78 10.16 -17.88
CA VAL A 721 18.60 11.02 -17.97
C VAL A 721 19.02 12.44 -17.56
N PRO A 722 18.42 13.49 -18.13
CA PRO A 722 18.66 14.86 -17.67
C PRO A 722 18.17 15.05 -16.22
N PRO A 723 18.75 16.00 -15.47
CA PRO A 723 18.18 16.43 -14.19
C PRO A 723 16.81 17.08 -14.43
N SER A 724 15.87 16.82 -13.53
CA SER A 724 14.56 17.48 -13.59
C SER A 724 14.56 18.85 -12.92
N ASP A 725 13.80 19.78 -13.49
CA ASP A 725 13.53 21.13 -12.95
C ASP A 725 12.28 21.16 -12.07
N HIS A 726 11.44 20.14 -12.21
CA HIS A 726 10.15 20.01 -11.54
C HIS A 726 9.95 18.56 -11.10
N ILE A 727 9.32 18.38 -9.94
CA ILE A 727 8.89 17.07 -9.46
C ILE A 727 7.45 17.17 -8.96
N ALA A 728 6.64 16.17 -9.28
CA ALA A 728 5.33 15.97 -8.69
C ALA A 728 5.43 15.75 -7.16
N LEU A 729 4.30 15.75 -6.45
CA LEU A 729 4.26 15.44 -5.01
C LEU A 729 5.17 16.35 -4.15
N ALA A 730 5.33 17.62 -4.53
CA ALA A 730 6.21 18.58 -3.86
C ALA A 730 5.44 19.87 -3.47
N GLN A 731 5.74 21.01 -4.11
CA GLN A 731 5.20 22.33 -3.71
C GLN A 731 3.66 22.40 -3.72
N THR A 732 2.99 21.55 -4.51
CA THR A 732 1.52 21.45 -4.54
C THR A 732 0.93 21.03 -3.18
N TYR A 733 1.66 20.24 -2.39
CA TYR A 733 1.12 19.57 -1.21
C TYR A 733 1.72 20.04 0.10
N PHE A 734 2.98 20.40 0.12
CA PHE A 734 3.72 20.71 1.34
C PHE A 734 3.81 22.21 1.55
N LEU A 735 3.61 22.64 2.80
CA LEU A 735 3.67 24.05 3.16
C LEU A 735 5.11 24.58 3.18
N PHE A 736 6.06 23.68 3.46
CA PHE A 736 7.50 23.93 3.54
C PHE A 736 8.25 22.83 2.80
#